data_AF-A0A926KU41-F1
#
_entry.id   AF-A0A926KU41-F1
#
_cell.length_a   1.000
_cell.length_b   1.000
_cell.length_c   1.000
_cell.angle_alpha   90.00
_cell.angle_beta   90.00
_cell.angle_gamma   90.00
#
_symmetry.space_group_name_H-M   'P 1'
#
loop_
_entity.id
_entity.type
_entity.pdbx_description
1 polymer ?
#
loop_
_entity_poly.entity_id
_entity_poly.type
_entity_poly.pdbx_seq_one_letter_code
_entity_poly.pdbx_strand_id
1 'polypeptide(L)'
;MHKPMKVVSLLMLSLFVLSSVFMPQKAAYAAETSGQAGTTLIPFTEQQLKDNDYILYFVNAGDPTPRTVESTDKMGLFASVTEQVYGLDPVTGKAWGLATGTSGTNVSNAADKYGSLRYYNGTQVRNKALTYNFELPEGDYDVTFGFKNPWSGRSVNLIMEGTNVSNGDYDIGSYGAEKEVVYKKFHTSDGQLNVSIQGPSSGTLTNYNDPLVNYIIVRLHVTIPITDLQAQIAAAKVEAGKTIYTKYSIETLKQAIVQAEALAASVTQGGVDITAVQDEVRASINQLKQAIADLAIYVPYSSYEPGISWKDTNGAPIQAHGGGILHDERTGKYYWYGEDKTFGYLPTRGVRVYSSSDLYNWQDEGLALTAIETMDQFDTDPLISQLYAGRTDKADIFNDIGTQRIIERPKVIYNDKTHKYVMWMHTDGPSATSNANYAKAEAGYALSDSPTGPFVYQVSNRMDRVPPGATYDGQPNQPGMARDMNLFKDDDGTAYLIYSSEENMTIYISKLNDSYTDIVGWHKDGQITRDTTYKAEYGKDYIRVFPGAQREAPAMFKYAGKYYLITSGATGWAPNKALYTVADQIFGEWKPMRDLSVGTKASTTFDSQSTYVIPVDPAKGKFIYMGDRWNSSNLKDSRYIWLPLEFGQNDEITLKWYDQWNLELLNRMGRVTVDTVLPTKVTVGQLPDMPGIIHVTTGDGTSLNTPVVWSVNASDFAKPGTVTVGGTLPEFGGKAIQAKISVIPEHVIYFVHAGGAATSDYVTWSSYMQETLLNPNTIDQQYDPTKGQTWGYVGNSTNASGNATGNLFTSLRYLKGNSGNDLTYAFDLNKGRYTVYVGLHDPWYQWSKGNRIADIRINGETKRSGYVFTDAYDVLGYSNVEVTNGKLELTVHRSASAPATNSDPQISWIMIIDDAAPVTTAALNPEQPGGLNGWYTSDVTLTLTGADEGAGIANSEYRVNGGAWQPYTNPVLLSDEGSLTVDYRSTDLAGNTEDFKSLAILIDKTAPQLQLSVDKQVIGPPNHKMVPIHVAVNTDDAASGIAAFELVSITSDEPDNVKGDGNTEQDIQDAEYGTSDTDFSLRAERSGIGSGRVYTITYKVTDHAGLETISSVQVKVDK
;
A
#
# COMPACT_ATOMS: atom_id res chain seq x y z
N MET A 1 9.94 16.39 36.54
CA MET A 1 11.19 17.09 36.90
C MET A 1 11.21 18.46 36.25
N HIS A 2 11.75 19.46 36.95
CA HIS A 2 11.64 20.89 36.70
C HIS A 2 12.27 21.39 35.39
N LYS A 3 11.67 22.47 34.86
CA LYS A 3 12.18 23.36 33.79
C LYS A 3 13.63 23.83 34.01
N PRO A 4 14.26 24.39 32.96
CA PRO A 4 14.39 25.85 32.98
C PRO A 4 13.96 26.55 31.67
N MET A 5 13.33 27.72 31.83
CA MET A 5 13.26 28.79 30.84
C MET A 5 14.51 29.68 30.97
N LYS A 6 15.05 30.18 29.84
CA LYS A 6 15.36 31.61 29.56
C LYS A 6 16.20 31.73 28.27
N VAL A 7 15.68 32.41 27.23
CA VAL A 7 16.04 33.79 26.79
C VAL A 7 17.34 33.87 25.97
N VAL A 8 17.21 34.06 24.65
CA VAL A 8 18.09 34.87 23.78
C VAL A 8 17.23 35.47 22.65
N SER A 9 16.89 36.78 22.76
CA SER A 9 17.20 37.90 21.85
C SER A 9 16.55 37.79 20.45
N LEU A 10 15.42 38.44 20.18
CA LEU A 10 15.23 39.90 19.97
C LEU A 10 16.23 40.48 18.95
N LEU A 11 16.04 40.15 17.66
CA LEU A 11 16.60 40.89 16.51
C LEU A 11 15.85 40.52 15.22
N MET A 12 14.57 40.91 15.13
CA MET A 12 13.85 41.08 13.87
C MET A 12 12.67 42.01 14.12
N LEU A 13 12.96 43.30 14.30
CA LEU A 13 11.96 44.36 14.35
C LEU A 13 12.41 45.52 13.46
N SER A 14 12.44 45.26 12.15
CA SER A 14 12.40 46.29 11.10
C SER A 14 12.54 45.60 9.74
N LEU A 15 11.41 45.13 9.18
CA LEU A 15 11.08 45.11 7.74
C LEU A 15 9.71 44.41 7.56
N PHE A 16 8.65 45.02 8.08
CA PHE A 16 7.27 44.69 7.70
C PHE A 16 6.51 45.99 7.53
N VAL A 17 6.72 46.63 6.38
CA VAL A 17 5.80 47.62 5.81
C VAL A 17 5.78 47.37 4.30
N LEU A 18 4.57 47.44 3.74
CA LEU A 18 4.18 47.24 2.32
C LEU A 18 3.76 45.82 1.91
N SER A 19 2.74 45.31 2.59
CA SER A 19 1.65 44.57 1.92
C SER A 19 0.36 45.40 2.01
N SER A 20 0.35 46.54 1.32
CA SER A 20 -0.89 47.29 1.06
C SER A 20 -1.45 46.85 -0.28
N VAL A 21 -2.61 46.19 -0.20
CA VAL A 21 -3.60 45.98 -1.26
C VAL A 21 -3.62 47.18 -2.22
N PHE A 22 -3.17 46.98 -3.46
CA PHE A 22 -3.52 47.90 -4.55
C PHE A 22 -4.97 47.61 -4.94
N MET A 23 -5.91 48.21 -4.21
CA MET A 23 -7.17 48.61 -4.83
C MET A 23 -6.82 49.74 -5.80
N PRO A 24 -7.26 49.71 -7.07
CA PRO A 24 -7.12 50.88 -7.93
C PRO A 24 -7.97 52.00 -7.31
N GLN A 25 -7.27 53.01 -6.80
CA GLN A 25 -7.88 54.26 -6.35
C GLN A 25 -8.59 54.86 -7.57
N LYS A 26 -9.93 54.94 -7.51
CA LYS A 26 -10.75 55.64 -8.52
C LYS A 26 -10.24 57.07 -8.67
N ALA A 27 -9.59 57.35 -9.80
CA ALA A 27 -9.39 58.73 -10.24
C ALA A 27 -10.72 59.24 -10.80
N ALA A 28 -11.37 60.12 -10.05
CA ALA A 28 -12.50 60.89 -10.54
C ALA A 28 -12.00 61.89 -11.59
N TYR A 29 -12.54 61.81 -12.80
CA TYR A 29 -12.33 62.79 -13.86
C TYR A 29 -13.02 64.11 -13.48
N ALA A 30 -12.24 65.16 -13.19
CA ALA A 30 -12.72 66.53 -13.17
C ALA A 30 -12.11 67.26 -14.37
N ALA A 31 -12.97 67.70 -15.28
CA ALA A 31 -12.59 68.51 -16.43
C ALA A 31 -12.38 69.97 -15.99
N GLU A 32 -11.18 70.51 -16.21
CA GLU A 32 -10.96 71.95 -16.26
C GLU A 32 -10.53 72.34 -17.68
N THR A 33 -11.34 73.21 -18.27
CA THR A 33 -11.14 73.82 -19.58
C THR A 33 -10.51 75.20 -19.44
N SER A 34 -9.42 75.47 -20.17
CA SER A 34 -9.21 76.76 -20.84
C SER A 34 -8.08 76.70 -21.88
N GLY A 35 -8.49 76.57 -23.14
CA GLY A 35 -7.99 77.24 -24.35
C GLY A 35 -6.47 77.35 -24.65
N GLN A 36 -6.03 76.65 -25.70
CA GLN A 36 -5.77 77.24 -27.03
C GLN A 36 -5.72 76.14 -28.10
N ALA A 37 -6.20 76.46 -29.30
CA ALA A 37 -6.48 75.53 -30.38
C ALA A 37 -5.22 75.04 -31.13
N GLY A 38 -5.17 73.73 -31.39
CA GLY A 38 -4.21 73.06 -32.28
C GLY A 38 -3.64 71.78 -31.67
N THR A 39 -3.96 70.63 -32.26
CA THR A 39 -3.65 69.24 -31.85
C THR A 39 -4.39 68.71 -30.61
N THR A 40 -5.23 67.69 -30.81
CA THR A 40 -5.92 66.98 -29.74
C THR A 40 -4.90 66.12 -28.99
N LEU A 41 -4.44 66.57 -27.82
CA LEU A 41 -3.41 65.87 -27.03
C LEU A 41 -3.94 64.55 -26.45
N ILE A 42 -3.10 63.52 -26.43
CA ILE A 42 -3.34 62.27 -25.70
C ILE A 42 -3.42 62.59 -24.21
N PRO A 43 -4.51 62.22 -23.49
CA PRO A 43 -4.79 62.70 -22.13
C PRO A 43 -4.05 61.89 -21.05
N PHE A 44 -2.81 61.48 -21.32
CA PHE A 44 -1.96 60.74 -20.38
C PHE A 44 -0.64 61.46 -20.20
N THR A 45 -0.14 61.45 -18.97
CA THR A 45 1.22 61.94 -18.70
C THR A 45 2.25 61.06 -19.41
N GLU A 46 3.42 61.62 -19.71
CA GLU A 46 4.53 60.86 -20.31
C GLU A 46 4.91 59.62 -19.49
N GLN A 47 4.86 59.71 -18.15
CA GLN A 47 5.12 58.57 -17.27
C GLN A 47 4.06 57.46 -17.41
N GLN A 48 2.76 57.81 -17.47
CA GLN A 48 1.69 56.83 -17.68
C GLN A 48 1.84 56.11 -19.03
N LEU A 49 2.27 56.84 -20.07
CA LEU A 49 2.56 56.25 -21.38
C LEU A 49 3.76 55.29 -21.29
N LYS A 50 4.86 55.68 -20.64
CA LYS A 50 6.04 54.83 -20.43
C LYS A 50 5.73 53.56 -19.62
N ASP A 51 4.95 53.70 -18.54
CA ASP A 51 4.57 52.58 -17.67
C ASP A 51 3.66 51.56 -18.37
N ASN A 52 2.93 52.00 -19.40
CA ASN A 52 2.06 51.15 -20.22
C ASN A 52 2.64 50.79 -21.60
N ASP A 53 3.96 50.93 -21.79
CA ASP A 53 4.66 50.65 -23.06
C ASP A 53 4.08 51.42 -24.27
N TYR A 54 3.48 52.58 -24.02
CA TYR A 54 2.76 53.42 -24.99
C TYR A 54 1.56 52.71 -25.65
N ILE A 55 1.12 51.57 -25.10
CA ILE A 55 0.00 50.79 -25.63
C ILE A 55 -1.30 51.54 -25.29
N LEU A 56 -2.05 51.90 -26.33
CA LEU A 56 -3.33 52.59 -26.21
C LEU A 56 -4.50 51.61 -26.31
N TYR A 57 -4.39 50.60 -27.18
CA TYR A 57 -5.34 49.50 -27.28
C TYR A 57 -4.61 48.16 -27.33
N PHE A 58 -5.16 47.17 -26.63
CA PHE A 58 -4.76 45.77 -26.71
C PHE A 58 -6.02 44.94 -26.98
N VAL A 59 -5.99 44.17 -28.06
CA VAL A 59 -7.08 43.30 -28.48
C VAL A 59 -6.66 41.84 -28.28
N ASN A 60 -7.35 41.09 -27.42
CA ASN A 60 -7.27 39.64 -27.34
C ASN A 60 -8.44 39.02 -28.13
N ALA A 61 -8.23 38.78 -29.42
CA ALA A 61 -9.32 38.44 -30.32
C ALA A 61 -9.86 37.03 -30.04
N GLY A 62 -11.16 36.94 -29.74
CA GLY A 62 -11.83 35.67 -29.45
C GLY A 62 -12.01 35.38 -27.96
N ASP A 63 -11.54 36.25 -27.07
CA ASP A 63 -11.71 36.13 -25.62
C ASP A 63 -13.07 36.72 -25.17
N PRO A 64 -14.01 35.88 -24.68
CA PRO A 64 -15.30 36.34 -24.17
C PRO A 64 -15.23 36.93 -22.76
N THR A 65 -14.07 36.85 -22.07
CA THR A 65 -13.85 37.34 -20.71
C THR A 65 -13.05 38.64 -20.71
N PRO A 66 -13.71 39.80 -20.73
CA PRO A 66 -13.06 40.97 -21.30
C PRO A 66 -12.06 41.66 -20.36
N ARG A 67 -11.52 41.05 -19.29
CA ARG A 67 -10.89 41.82 -18.18
C ARG A 67 -9.52 41.33 -17.70
N THR A 68 -8.92 40.33 -18.31
CA THR A 68 -7.62 39.80 -17.87
C THR A 68 -6.64 39.75 -19.03
N VAL A 69 -5.49 40.41 -18.85
CA VAL A 69 -4.30 40.25 -19.68
C VAL A 69 -3.28 39.42 -18.89
N GLU A 70 -2.43 38.65 -19.57
CA GLU A 70 -1.37 37.89 -18.90
C GLU A 70 -0.38 38.82 -18.19
N SER A 71 0.39 38.29 -17.22
CA SER A 71 1.28 39.09 -16.36
C SER A 71 2.32 39.95 -17.09
N THR A 72 2.65 39.59 -18.34
CA THR A 72 3.62 40.30 -19.19
C THR A 72 2.97 41.25 -20.21
N ASP A 73 1.68 41.08 -20.53
CA ASP A 73 0.95 41.97 -21.42
C ASP A 73 0.38 43.18 -20.65
N LYS A 74 0.06 44.26 -21.36
CA LYS A 74 -0.51 45.48 -20.78
C LYS A 74 -1.86 45.77 -21.40
N MET A 75 -2.82 46.07 -20.54
CA MET A 75 -4.10 46.60 -20.97
C MET A 75 -3.89 47.94 -21.68
N GLY A 76 -4.57 48.18 -22.80
CA GLY A 76 -4.47 49.48 -23.47
C GLY A 76 -5.04 50.62 -22.62
N LEU A 77 -4.38 51.77 -22.58
CA LEU A 77 -4.82 52.91 -21.77
C LEU A 77 -6.22 53.45 -22.16
N PHE A 78 -6.65 53.22 -23.39
CA PHE A 78 -7.98 53.58 -23.89
C PHE A 78 -8.99 52.42 -23.86
N ALA A 79 -8.61 51.26 -23.33
CA ALA A 79 -9.48 50.09 -23.21
C ALA A 79 -9.64 49.67 -21.74
N SER A 80 -10.86 49.35 -21.34
CA SER A 80 -11.13 48.62 -20.10
C SER A 80 -11.45 47.15 -20.34
N VAL A 81 -11.58 46.77 -21.61
CA VAL A 81 -11.81 45.39 -22.02
C VAL A 81 -10.89 44.86 -23.12
N THR A 82 -10.53 43.58 -23.11
CA THR A 82 -9.58 43.00 -24.08
C THR A 82 -10.17 42.78 -25.47
N GLU A 83 -11.49 42.72 -25.60
CA GLU A 83 -12.19 42.78 -26.89
C GLU A 83 -13.63 43.25 -26.67
N GLN A 84 -14.20 43.98 -27.62
CA GLN A 84 -15.63 44.29 -27.67
C GLN A 84 -16.11 44.49 -29.10
N VAL A 85 -17.43 44.45 -29.31
CA VAL A 85 -18.05 44.97 -30.55
C VAL A 85 -17.85 46.49 -30.58
N TYR A 86 -17.60 47.05 -31.76
CA TYR A 86 -17.35 48.47 -31.94
C TYR A 86 -18.44 49.33 -31.26
N GLY A 87 -18.01 50.15 -30.31
CA GLY A 87 -18.87 50.99 -29.49
C GLY A 87 -18.07 51.71 -28.41
N LEU A 88 -18.76 52.48 -27.55
CA LEU A 88 -18.12 53.17 -26.43
C LEU A 88 -17.66 52.16 -25.38
N ASP A 89 -16.39 52.21 -25.02
CA ASP A 89 -15.85 51.57 -23.84
C ASP A 89 -16.51 52.16 -22.58
N PRO A 90 -17.11 51.34 -21.71
CA PRO A 90 -17.93 51.82 -20.60
C PRO A 90 -17.13 52.50 -19.47
N VAL A 91 -15.79 52.38 -19.48
CA VAL A 91 -14.93 52.97 -18.44
C VAL A 91 -14.10 54.12 -19.00
N THR A 92 -13.49 53.94 -20.18
CA THR A 92 -12.61 54.97 -20.76
C THR A 92 -13.37 56.00 -21.60
N GLY A 93 -14.60 55.67 -22.03
CA GLY A 93 -15.43 56.52 -22.88
C GLY A 93 -14.96 56.59 -24.33
N LYS A 94 -13.99 55.75 -24.74
CA LYS A 94 -13.46 55.72 -26.12
C LYS A 94 -14.23 54.76 -27.01
N ALA A 95 -14.54 55.16 -28.24
CA ALA A 95 -15.19 54.32 -29.22
C ALA A 95 -14.19 53.37 -29.88
N TRP A 96 -14.27 52.07 -29.61
CA TRP A 96 -13.39 51.10 -30.24
C TRP A 96 -13.98 49.69 -30.27
N GLY A 97 -13.40 48.78 -31.05
CA GLY A 97 -13.74 47.37 -31.06
C GLY A 97 -13.94 46.79 -32.46
N LEU A 98 -14.42 45.55 -32.51
CA LEU A 98 -14.74 44.82 -33.73
C LEU A 98 -15.93 45.47 -34.44
N ALA A 99 -15.67 46.16 -35.56
CA ALA A 99 -16.68 46.75 -36.42
C ALA A 99 -17.35 45.70 -37.33
N THR A 100 -16.66 44.58 -37.59
CA THR A 100 -17.25 43.44 -38.28
C THR A 100 -18.37 42.81 -37.45
N GLY A 101 -19.56 42.61 -38.05
CA GLY A 101 -20.67 41.93 -37.41
C GLY A 101 -20.30 40.51 -36.96
N THR A 102 -20.68 40.14 -35.74
CA THR A 102 -20.32 38.84 -35.15
C THR A 102 -21.07 37.66 -35.77
N SER A 103 -22.20 37.90 -36.45
CA SER A 103 -22.98 36.91 -37.19
C SER A 103 -22.19 36.41 -38.42
N GLY A 104 -21.32 35.42 -38.21
CA GLY A 104 -20.46 34.84 -39.26
C GLY A 104 -19.00 34.67 -38.85
N THR A 105 -18.59 35.16 -37.68
CA THR A 105 -17.27 34.91 -37.09
C THR A 105 -17.36 33.88 -35.96
N ASN A 106 -16.32 33.09 -35.79
CA ASN A 106 -16.15 32.15 -34.68
C ASN A 106 -15.01 32.60 -33.78
N VAL A 107 -15.02 32.07 -32.55
CA VAL A 107 -13.98 32.33 -31.55
C VAL A 107 -13.47 31.02 -30.97
N SER A 108 -12.18 30.98 -30.65
CA SER A 108 -11.56 30.00 -29.74
C SER A 108 -11.01 30.79 -28.57
N ASN A 109 -11.22 30.30 -27.34
CA ASN A 109 -10.76 30.97 -26.12
C ASN A 109 -9.67 30.12 -25.44
N ALA A 110 -8.59 30.77 -25.02
CA ALA A 110 -7.55 30.21 -24.17
C ALA A 110 -7.03 31.28 -23.20
N ALA A 111 -6.24 30.87 -22.20
CA ALA A 111 -5.72 31.78 -21.18
C ALA A 111 -4.70 32.80 -21.73
N ASP A 112 -4.01 32.48 -22.83
CA ASP A 112 -2.96 33.31 -23.44
C ASP A 112 -3.41 33.96 -24.76
N LYS A 113 -2.75 35.06 -25.14
CA LYS A 113 -3.06 35.84 -26.35
C LYS A 113 -2.84 35.09 -27.67
N TYR A 114 -2.07 34.01 -27.66
CA TYR A 114 -1.83 33.17 -28.84
C TYR A 114 -2.82 32.00 -28.93
N GLY A 115 -3.47 31.61 -27.84
CA GLY A 115 -4.49 30.56 -27.81
C GLY A 115 -5.91 31.09 -28.06
N SER A 116 -6.17 32.37 -27.76
CA SER A 116 -7.40 33.06 -28.17
C SER A 116 -7.35 33.42 -29.66
N LEU A 117 -8.46 33.20 -30.37
CA LEU A 117 -8.54 33.39 -31.81
C LEU A 117 -9.92 33.85 -32.26
N ARG A 118 -9.99 34.88 -33.12
CA ARG A 118 -11.18 35.19 -33.92
C ARG A 118 -10.95 34.86 -35.39
N TYR A 119 -11.91 34.20 -36.03
CA TYR A 119 -11.80 33.78 -37.42
C TYR A 119 -13.15 33.69 -38.14
N TYR A 120 -13.16 33.75 -39.47
CA TYR A 120 -14.33 33.40 -40.27
C TYR A 120 -14.38 31.90 -40.59
N ASN A 121 -15.59 31.35 -40.77
CA ASN A 121 -15.82 29.98 -41.24
C ASN A 121 -16.89 29.98 -42.35
N GLY A 122 -16.87 29.00 -43.27
CA GLY A 122 -17.86 28.82 -44.35
C GLY A 122 -17.40 29.31 -45.73
N THR A 123 -18.31 29.30 -46.72
CA THR A 123 -18.01 29.60 -48.13
C THR A 123 -17.19 30.88 -48.30
N GLN A 124 -16.09 30.78 -49.06
CA GLN A 124 -15.19 31.90 -49.26
C GLN A 124 -15.77 32.97 -50.18
N VAL A 125 -15.65 34.22 -49.72
CA VAL A 125 -15.81 35.40 -50.57
C VAL A 125 -14.64 36.32 -50.30
N ARG A 126 -14.08 36.89 -51.37
CA ARG A 126 -12.82 37.67 -51.34
C ARG A 126 -12.85 38.86 -50.37
N ASN A 127 -14.04 39.37 -50.04
CA ASN A 127 -14.21 40.58 -49.25
C ASN A 127 -14.44 40.31 -47.75
N LYS A 128 -14.36 39.06 -47.27
CA LYS A 128 -14.43 38.76 -45.81
C LYS A 128 -13.26 39.42 -45.10
N ALA A 129 -13.55 40.24 -44.10
CA ALA A 129 -12.53 40.88 -43.28
C ALA A 129 -12.98 40.98 -41.81
N LEU A 130 -12.04 40.73 -40.90
CA LEU A 130 -12.17 41.07 -39.48
C LEU A 130 -11.68 42.51 -39.30
N THR A 131 -12.61 43.44 -39.12
CA THR A 131 -12.33 44.88 -39.05
C THR A 131 -12.50 45.37 -37.62
N TYR A 132 -11.49 46.07 -37.12
CA TYR A 132 -11.49 46.76 -35.83
C TYR A 132 -11.27 48.24 -36.07
N ASN A 133 -12.00 49.05 -35.31
CA ASN A 133 -11.88 50.50 -35.34
C ASN A 133 -11.47 50.99 -33.95
N PHE A 134 -10.61 52.00 -33.89
CA PHE A 134 -10.07 52.55 -32.65
C PHE A 134 -10.15 54.07 -32.67
N GLU A 135 -10.89 54.69 -31.75
CA GLU A 135 -10.86 56.15 -31.56
C GLU A 135 -9.49 56.58 -31.04
N LEU A 136 -8.78 57.40 -31.82
CA LEU A 136 -7.42 57.86 -31.55
C LEU A 136 -7.29 59.31 -32.01
N PRO A 137 -6.59 60.18 -31.27
CA PRO A 137 -6.25 61.51 -31.79
C PRO A 137 -5.47 61.44 -33.11
N GLU A 138 -5.45 62.54 -33.86
CA GLU A 138 -4.56 62.67 -35.02
C GLU A 138 -3.10 62.45 -34.59
N GLY A 139 -2.37 61.59 -35.29
CA GLY A 139 -1.00 61.23 -34.92
C GLY A 139 -0.49 59.96 -35.60
N ASP A 140 0.75 59.59 -35.25
CA ASP A 140 1.43 58.40 -35.75
C ASP A 140 1.32 57.26 -34.73
N TYR A 141 1.05 56.03 -35.21
CA TYR A 141 0.85 54.84 -34.38
C TYR A 141 1.61 53.64 -34.93
N ASP A 142 2.04 52.75 -34.03
CA ASP A 142 2.55 51.43 -34.37
C ASP A 142 1.45 50.39 -34.16
N VAL A 143 1.23 49.53 -35.15
CA VAL A 143 0.18 48.51 -35.13
C VAL A 143 0.80 47.13 -35.27
N THR A 144 0.60 46.29 -34.26
CA THR A 144 1.05 44.89 -34.23
C THR A 144 -0.12 43.97 -34.52
N PHE A 145 0.09 42.97 -35.38
CA PHE A 145 -0.83 41.87 -35.62
C PHE A 145 -0.17 40.54 -35.22
N GLY A 146 -0.86 39.76 -34.39
CA GLY A 146 -0.41 38.45 -33.93
C GLY A 146 -1.25 37.29 -34.46
N PHE A 147 -0.58 36.21 -34.84
CA PHE A 147 -1.18 35.00 -35.41
C PHE A 147 -0.59 33.72 -34.79
N LYS A 148 -1.44 32.76 -34.45
CA LYS A 148 -1.12 31.34 -34.24
C LYS A 148 -2.05 30.53 -35.10
N ASN A 149 -1.54 29.90 -36.15
CA ASN A 149 -2.38 29.17 -37.09
C ASN A 149 -2.65 27.74 -36.58
N PRO A 150 -3.88 27.38 -36.15
CA PRO A 150 -4.18 26.02 -35.69
C PRO A 150 -4.47 25.06 -36.86
N TRP A 151 -4.29 25.51 -38.11
CA TRP A 151 -4.60 24.77 -39.33
C TRP A 151 -3.42 24.74 -40.30
N SER A 152 -3.64 24.24 -41.51
CA SER A 152 -2.65 24.23 -42.59
C SER A 152 -2.27 25.65 -43.06
N GLY A 153 -1.19 25.74 -43.85
CA GLY A 153 -0.65 26.98 -44.40
C GLY A 153 -1.70 27.96 -44.91
N ARG A 154 -1.64 29.22 -44.45
CA ARG A 154 -2.64 30.26 -44.69
C ARG A 154 -1.97 31.62 -44.87
N SER A 155 -2.59 32.50 -45.66
CA SER A 155 -2.17 33.89 -45.84
C SER A 155 -3.34 34.86 -45.67
N VAL A 156 -3.06 36.10 -45.27
CA VAL A 156 -4.03 37.19 -45.08
C VAL A 156 -3.52 38.49 -45.69
N ASN A 157 -4.42 39.43 -45.98
CA ASN A 157 -4.06 40.82 -46.23
C ASN A 157 -4.29 41.64 -44.96
N LEU A 158 -3.33 42.50 -44.65
CA LEU A 158 -3.42 43.42 -43.52
C LEU A 158 -3.68 44.80 -44.09
N ILE A 159 -4.86 45.34 -43.81
CA ILE A 159 -5.33 46.61 -44.36
C ILE A 159 -5.45 47.62 -43.23
N MET A 160 -4.86 48.79 -43.39
CA MET A 160 -4.96 49.91 -42.46
C MET A 160 -5.33 51.17 -43.23
N GLU A 161 -6.34 51.90 -42.78
CA GLU A 161 -6.96 53.04 -43.52
C GLU A 161 -7.23 52.74 -44.99
N GLY A 162 -7.80 51.56 -45.26
CA GLY A 162 -8.12 51.13 -46.62
C GLY A 162 -6.91 50.76 -47.49
N THR A 163 -5.69 50.85 -46.99
CA THR A 163 -4.45 50.49 -47.70
C THR A 163 -3.95 49.12 -47.27
N ASN A 164 -3.67 48.22 -48.23
CA ASN A 164 -3.05 46.93 -47.92
C ASN A 164 -1.57 47.11 -47.57
N VAL A 165 -1.25 47.11 -46.28
CA VAL A 165 0.09 47.36 -45.76
C VAL A 165 1.02 46.16 -45.87
N SER A 166 0.49 44.94 -46.04
CA SER A 166 1.32 43.74 -46.21
C SER A 166 1.94 43.61 -47.60
N ASN A 167 1.69 44.55 -48.52
CA ASN A 167 2.22 44.54 -49.89
C ASN A 167 1.96 43.23 -50.65
N GLY A 168 0.78 42.64 -50.43
CA GLY A 168 0.38 41.32 -50.93
C GLY A 168 -0.07 40.40 -49.80
N ASP A 169 -0.16 39.11 -50.11
CA ASP A 169 -0.66 38.11 -49.17
C ASP A 169 0.41 37.75 -48.13
N TYR A 170 0.19 38.16 -46.88
CA TYR A 170 1.06 37.86 -45.74
C TYR A 170 0.85 36.41 -45.30
N ASP A 171 1.85 35.56 -45.50
CA ASP A 171 1.84 34.17 -44.99
C ASP A 171 1.92 34.14 -43.46
N ILE A 172 0.92 33.55 -42.81
CA ILE A 172 0.85 33.38 -41.36
C ILE A 172 1.39 32.01 -40.89
N GLY A 173 1.90 31.17 -41.81
CA GLY A 173 2.58 29.91 -41.49
C GLY A 173 1.68 28.66 -41.48
N SER A 174 2.28 27.49 -41.23
CA SER A 174 1.64 26.18 -41.18
C SER A 174 1.08 25.84 -39.78
N TYR A 175 0.64 24.59 -39.56
CA TYR A 175 0.04 24.15 -38.30
C TYR A 175 0.95 24.41 -37.10
N GLY A 176 0.44 25.19 -36.14
CA GLY A 176 1.14 25.58 -34.92
C GLY A 176 2.12 26.73 -35.10
N ALA A 177 2.26 27.32 -36.29
CA ALA A 177 3.15 28.45 -36.51
C ALA A 177 2.63 29.70 -35.79
N GLU A 178 3.52 30.36 -35.05
CA GLU A 178 3.29 31.66 -34.43
C GLU A 178 4.03 32.74 -35.23
N LYS A 179 3.32 33.79 -35.64
CA LYS A 179 3.89 34.94 -36.36
C LYS A 179 3.37 36.25 -35.78
N GLU A 180 4.22 37.26 -35.81
CA GLU A 180 3.89 38.64 -35.44
C GLU A 180 4.44 39.58 -36.52
N VAL A 181 3.71 40.65 -36.82
CA VAL A 181 4.17 41.73 -37.70
C VAL A 181 3.78 43.08 -37.13
N VAL A 182 4.71 44.03 -37.19
CA VAL A 182 4.53 45.41 -36.71
C VAL A 182 4.68 46.37 -37.88
N TYR A 183 3.67 47.22 -38.07
CA TYR A 183 3.73 48.34 -39.00
C TYR A 183 3.91 49.62 -38.20
N LYS A 184 5.01 50.33 -38.47
CA LYS A 184 5.40 51.50 -37.68
C LYS A 184 5.01 52.81 -38.33
N LYS A 185 4.81 53.83 -37.49
CA LYS A 185 4.59 55.22 -37.91
C LYS A 185 3.45 55.36 -38.92
N PHE A 186 2.33 54.70 -38.63
CA PHE A 186 1.13 54.78 -39.43
C PHE A 186 0.31 56.00 -38.99
N HIS A 187 0.04 56.91 -39.92
CA HIS A 187 -0.62 58.19 -39.62
C HIS A 187 -2.14 58.09 -39.69
N THR A 188 -2.82 58.54 -38.63
CA THR A 188 -4.28 58.69 -38.56
C THR A 188 -4.63 60.18 -38.51
N SER A 189 -5.57 60.65 -39.34
CA SER A 189 -5.94 62.07 -39.47
C SER A 189 -7.42 62.39 -39.24
N ASP A 190 -8.28 61.37 -39.16
CA ASP A 190 -9.74 61.50 -39.03
C ASP A 190 -10.26 61.22 -37.61
N GLY A 191 -9.36 60.98 -36.66
CA GLY A 191 -9.71 60.64 -35.29
C GLY A 191 -10.00 59.14 -35.06
N GLN A 192 -9.76 58.29 -36.05
CA GLN A 192 -10.03 56.86 -35.96
C GLN A 192 -8.99 56.02 -36.73
N LEU A 193 -8.41 55.01 -36.09
CA LEU A 193 -7.63 53.99 -36.79
C LEU A 193 -8.53 52.81 -37.18
N ASN A 194 -8.60 52.51 -38.48
CA ASN A 194 -9.33 51.40 -39.07
C ASN A 194 -8.34 50.30 -39.49
N VAL A 195 -8.46 49.11 -38.92
CA VAL A 195 -7.64 47.95 -39.29
C VAL A 195 -8.52 46.77 -39.72
N SER A 196 -8.18 46.13 -40.83
CA SER A 196 -8.91 44.98 -41.35
C SER A 196 -7.95 43.84 -41.70
N ILE A 197 -8.22 42.65 -41.16
CA ILE A 197 -7.57 41.40 -41.56
C ILE A 197 -8.48 40.74 -42.59
N GLN A 198 -8.08 40.77 -43.85
CA GLN A 198 -8.86 40.27 -44.98
C GLN A 198 -8.27 38.95 -45.50
N GLY A 199 -9.11 38.11 -46.12
CA GLY A 199 -8.61 36.97 -46.88
C GLY A 199 -7.63 37.40 -48.00
N PRO A 200 -6.83 36.47 -48.54
CA PRO A 200 -5.82 36.75 -49.54
C PRO A 200 -6.41 37.30 -50.85
N SER A 201 -5.64 38.18 -51.48
CA SER A 201 -5.95 38.92 -52.70
C SER A 201 -5.52 38.15 -53.95
N SER A 202 -4.55 37.25 -53.83
CA SER A 202 -4.02 36.42 -54.91
C SER A 202 -4.06 34.93 -54.57
N GLY A 203 -4.94 34.18 -55.24
CA GLY A 203 -5.07 32.73 -55.01
C GLY A 203 -6.46 32.20 -55.32
N THR A 204 -6.56 30.88 -55.48
CA THR A 204 -7.84 30.17 -55.58
C THR A 204 -8.53 30.21 -54.23
N LEU A 205 -9.79 30.64 -54.18
CA LEU A 205 -10.57 30.67 -52.94
C LEU A 205 -10.85 29.24 -52.46
N THR A 206 -10.27 28.88 -51.31
CA THR A 206 -10.49 27.61 -50.61
C THR A 206 -10.85 27.88 -49.14
N ASN A 207 -11.40 26.89 -48.44
CA ASN A 207 -11.74 27.02 -47.01
C ASN A 207 -10.52 27.31 -46.11
N TYR A 208 -9.29 27.29 -46.64
CA TYR A 208 -8.05 27.63 -45.94
C TYR A 208 -7.64 29.10 -46.08
N ASN A 209 -8.50 29.97 -46.62
CA ASN A 209 -8.23 31.38 -46.89
C ASN A 209 -9.01 32.36 -46.00
N ASP A 210 -9.76 31.88 -44.98
CA ASP A 210 -10.55 32.76 -44.11
C ASP A 210 -9.62 33.61 -43.24
N PRO A 211 -9.89 34.91 -43.08
CA PRO A 211 -9.09 35.74 -42.18
C PRO A 211 -9.26 35.29 -40.73
N LEU A 212 -8.15 35.37 -40.00
CA LEU A 212 -8.06 35.07 -38.58
C LEU A 212 -7.08 36.04 -37.93
N VAL A 213 -7.27 36.33 -36.65
CA VAL A 213 -6.32 37.10 -35.84
C VAL A 213 -6.41 36.65 -34.39
N ASN A 214 -5.27 36.60 -33.71
CA ASN A 214 -5.19 36.25 -32.29
C ASN A 214 -5.15 37.51 -31.43
N TYR A 215 -4.33 38.50 -31.80
CA TYR A 215 -4.31 39.79 -31.10
C TYR A 215 -3.90 40.95 -32.00
N ILE A 216 -4.27 42.16 -31.56
CA ILE A 216 -3.88 43.44 -32.17
C ILE A 216 -3.38 44.36 -31.06
N ILE A 217 -2.25 45.02 -31.27
CA ILE A 217 -1.73 46.05 -30.35
C ILE A 217 -1.64 47.36 -31.10
N VAL A 218 -2.26 48.41 -30.56
CA VAL A 218 -2.11 49.77 -31.09
C VAL A 218 -1.35 50.60 -30.06
N ARG A 219 -0.19 51.10 -30.50
CA ARG A 219 0.76 51.83 -29.67
C ARG A 219 0.98 53.22 -30.24
N LEU A 220 1.12 54.23 -29.38
CA LEU A 220 1.55 55.55 -29.81
C LEU A 220 2.97 55.46 -30.39
N HIS A 221 3.18 55.95 -31.62
CA HIS A 221 4.51 55.99 -32.21
C HIS A 221 5.32 57.11 -31.54
N VAL A 222 6.38 56.72 -30.83
CA VAL A 222 7.31 57.66 -30.19
C VAL A 222 8.74 57.20 -30.46
N THR A 223 9.64 58.18 -30.61
CA THR A 223 11.07 57.91 -30.51
C THR A 223 11.46 57.98 -29.03
N ILE A 224 11.69 56.83 -28.41
CA ILE A 224 12.25 56.71 -27.06
C ILE A 224 13.65 57.33 -27.10
N PRO A 225 13.92 58.36 -26.28
CA PRO A 225 15.22 59.01 -26.27
C PRO A 225 16.26 58.08 -25.62
N ILE A 226 17.51 58.16 -26.09
CA ILE A 226 18.59 57.28 -25.58
C ILE A 226 18.85 57.52 -24.08
N THR A 227 18.48 58.70 -23.57
CA THR A 227 18.53 59.06 -22.16
C THR A 227 17.66 58.17 -21.28
N ASP A 228 16.56 57.62 -21.80
CA ASP A 228 15.71 56.69 -21.03
C ASP A 228 16.44 55.35 -20.80
N LEU A 229 17.14 54.84 -21.82
CA LEU A 229 18.01 53.66 -21.68
C LEU A 229 19.17 53.95 -20.72
N GLN A 230 19.82 55.11 -20.84
CA GLN A 230 20.89 55.52 -19.93
C GLN A 230 20.42 55.65 -18.47
N ALA A 231 19.22 56.18 -18.24
CA ALA A 231 18.62 56.26 -16.91
C ALA A 231 18.33 54.86 -16.35
N GLN A 232 17.82 53.94 -17.17
CA GLN A 232 17.58 52.56 -16.75
C GLN A 232 18.89 51.80 -16.47
N ILE A 233 19.96 52.03 -17.24
CA ILE A 233 21.32 51.52 -16.97
C ILE A 233 21.81 52.04 -15.62
N ALA A 234 21.63 53.32 -15.31
CA ALA A 234 22.04 53.89 -14.03
C ALA A 234 21.30 53.25 -12.86
N ALA A 235 19.98 53.06 -12.97
CA ALA A 235 19.19 52.35 -11.96
C ALA A 235 19.67 50.90 -11.77
N ALA A 236 19.90 50.18 -12.86
CA ALA A 236 20.43 48.82 -12.83
C ALA A 236 21.81 48.73 -12.15
N LYS A 237 22.71 49.68 -12.40
CA LYS A 237 24.02 49.74 -11.74
C LYS A 237 23.94 49.96 -10.23
N VAL A 238 22.97 50.76 -9.76
CA VAL A 238 22.74 50.95 -8.33
C VAL A 238 22.35 49.64 -7.67
N GLU A 239 21.43 48.89 -8.28
CA GLU A 239 21.00 47.58 -7.80
C GLU A 239 22.13 46.54 -7.85
N ALA A 240 22.90 46.51 -8.95
CA ALA A 240 24.05 45.62 -9.13
C ALA A 240 25.18 45.85 -8.12
N GLY A 241 25.22 47.03 -7.47
CA GLY A 241 26.18 47.36 -6.41
C GLY A 241 25.82 46.82 -5.03
N LYS A 242 24.61 46.28 -4.83
CA LYS A 242 24.17 45.74 -3.52
C LYS A 242 24.70 44.31 -3.32
N THR A 243 25.12 43.99 -2.10
CA THR A 243 25.69 42.67 -1.74
C THR A 243 24.68 41.68 -1.17
N ILE A 244 23.39 42.05 -1.11
CA ILE A 244 22.32 41.22 -0.53
C ILE A 244 21.78 40.16 -1.51
N TYR A 245 22.03 40.35 -2.80
CA TYR A 245 21.45 39.53 -3.85
C TYR A 245 22.31 38.32 -4.18
N THR A 246 21.68 37.28 -4.73
CA THR A 246 22.36 36.07 -5.17
C THR A 246 23.30 36.37 -6.32
N LYS A 247 24.41 35.62 -6.40
CA LYS A 247 25.40 35.76 -7.46
C LYS A 247 24.78 35.63 -8.85
N TYR A 248 23.88 34.68 -9.05
CA TYR A 248 23.22 34.45 -10.32
C TYR A 248 22.39 35.64 -10.78
N SER A 249 21.49 36.14 -9.93
CA SER A 249 20.61 37.25 -10.30
C SER A 249 21.38 38.55 -10.58
N ILE A 250 22.47 38.78 -9.83
CA ILE A 250 23.39 39.89 -10.08
C ILE A 250 24.14 39.74 -11.40
N GLU A 251 24.63 38.55 -11.74
CA GLU A 251 25.38 38.35 -12.98
C GLU A 251 24.45 38.48 -14.20
N THR A 252 23.20 38.03 -14.11
CA THR A 252 22.16 38.28 -15.12
C THR A 252 21.92 39.79 -15.31
N LEU A 253 21.81 40.55 -14.22
CA LEU A 253 21.67 42.00 -14.28
C LEU A 253 22.90 42.67 -14.90
N LYS A 254 24.12 42.26 -14.53
CA LYS A 254 25.36 42.79 -15.11
C LYS A 254 25.46 42.51 -16.61
N GLN A 255 25.05 41.33 -17.07
CA GLN A 255 25.02 41.02 -18.50
C GLN A 255 24.03 41.93 -19.25
N ALA A 256 22.84 42.14 -18.70
CA ALA A 256 21.87 43.08 -19.26
C ALA A 256 22.42 44.52 -19.29
N ILE A 257 23.14 44.95 -18.25
CA ILE A 257 23.82 46.25 -18.21
C ILE A 257 24.84 46.37 -19.34
N VAL A 258 25.73 45.38 -19.52
CA VAL A 258 26.76 45.41 -20.57
C VAL A 258 26.14 45.48 -21.97
N GLN A 259 25.07 44.71 -22.22
CA GLN A 259 24.35 44.76 -23.49
C GLN A 259 23.71 46.13 -23.73
N ALA A 260 23.06 46.68 -22.70
CA ALA A 260 22.45 48.01 -22.75
C ALA A 260 23.48 49.12 -22.97
N GLU A 261 24.64 49.04 -22.32
CA GLU A 261 25.74 49.99 -22.50
C GLU A 261 26.32 49.95 -23.91
N ALA A 262 26.49 48.76 -24.48
CA ALA A 262 26.95 48.60 -25.85
C ALA A 262 25.97 49.24 -26.85
N LEU A 263 24.66 49.03 -26.65
CA LEU A 263 23.62 49.68 -27.47
C LEU A 263 23.59 51.20 -27.26
N ALA A 264 23.70 51.69 -26.03
CA ALA A 264 23.77 53.12 -25.77
C ALA A 264 25.01 53.77 -26.40
N ALA A 265 26.15 53.08 -26.39
CA ALA A 265 27.39 53.55 -27.01
C ALA A 265 27.32 53.57 -28.54
N SER A 266 26.65 52.60 -29.17
CA SER A 266 26.49 52.58 -30.64
C SER A 266 25.70 53.80 -31.15
N VAL A 267 24.71 54.26 -30.39
CA VAL A 267 23.92 55.48 -30.70
C VAL A 267 24.70 56.75 -30.38
N THR A 268 25.31 56.84 -29.19
CA THR A 268 25.93 58.09 -28.71
C THR A 268 27.33 58.35 -29.26
N GLN A 269 28.08 57.31 -29.60
CA GLN A 269 29.48 57.38 -30.06
C GLN A 269 29.66 56.78 -31.45
N GLY A 270 28.90 55.74 -31.78
CA GLY A 270 28.99 55.01 -33.05
C GLY A 270 28.21 55.63 -34.23
N GLY A 271 27.43 56.68 -33.98
CA GLY A 271 26.66 57.37 -35.02
C GLY A 271 25.45 56.60 -35.56
N VAL A 272 25.00 55.54 -34.86
CA VAL A 272 23.76 54.82 -35.19
C VAL A 272 22.56 55.73 -34.94
N ASP A 273 21.68 55.86 -35.94
CA ASP A 273 20.44 56.61 -35.81
C ASP A 273 19.51 55.92 -34.81
N ILE A 274 19.14 56.63 -33.75
CA ILE A 274 18.28 56.10 -32.70
C ILE A 274 16.91 55.65 -33.23
N THR A 275 16.42 56.24 -34.32
CA THR A 275 15.13 55.87 -34.92
C THR A 275 15.19 54.48 -35.57
N ALA A 276 16.38 54.04 -36.01
CA ALA A 276 16.60 52.73 -36.60
C ALA A 276 16.68 51.61 -35.56
N VAL A 277 16.97 51.93 -34.28
CA VAL A 277 17.18 50.95 -33.19
C VAL A 277 16.16 51.06 -32.04
N GLN A 278 14.98 51.60 -32.32
CA GLN A 278 13.94 51.83 -31.30
C GLN A 278 13.47 50.54 -30.61
N ASP A 279 13.43 49.42 -31.35
CA ASP A 279 12.99 48.15 -30.79
C ASP A 279 14.05 47.56 -29.88
N GLU A 280 15.34 47.62 -30.26
CA GLU A 280 16.44 47.20 -29.39
C GLU A 280 16.50 48.05 -28.13
N VAL A 281 16.29 49.37 -28.24
CA VAL A 281 16.27 50.28 -27.08
C VAL A 281 15.14 49.90 -26.13
N ARG A 282 13.92 49.71 -26.65
CA ARG A 282 12.76 49.29 -25.85
C ARG A 282 12.97 47.92 -25.20
N ALA A 283 13.47 46.96 -25.97
CA ALA A 283 13.78 45.61 -25.49
C ALA A 283 14.85 45.66 -24.38
N SER A 284 15.90 46.46 -24.55
CA SER A 284 16.97 46.60 -23.56
C SER A 284 16.49 47.25 -22.27
N ILE A 285 15.64 48.27 -22.33
CA ILE A 285 14.98 48.85 -21.13
C ILE A 285 14.16 47.78 -20.39
N ASN A 286 13.33 47.04 -21.12
CA ASN A 286 12.48 46.01 -20.53
C ASN A 286 13.30 44.86 -19.94
N GLN A 287 14.39 44.45 -20.60
CA GLN A 287 15.32 43.44 -20.10
C GLN A 287 15.99 43.89 -18.80
N LEU A 288 16.41 45.15 -18.69
CA LEU A 288 16.97 45.69 -17.45
C LEU A 288 15.92 45.75 -16.33
N LYS A 289 14.70 46.20 -16.62
CA LYS A 289 13.60 46.21 -15.64
C LYS A 289 13.30 44.81 -15.12
N GLN A 290 13.25 43.83 -16.03
CA GLN A 290 13.02 42.43 -15.68
C GLN A 290 14.18 41.87 -14.84
N ALA A 291 15.43 42.11 -15.25
CA ALA A 291 16.60 41.65 -14.51
C ALA A 291 16.69 42.25 -13.09
N ILE A 292 16.23 43.50 -12.90
CA ILE A 292 16.09 44.12 -11.58
C ILE A 292 14.97 43.43 -10.78
N ALA A 293 13.81 43.17 -11.40
CA ALA A 293 12.69 42.49 -10.75
C ALA A 293 13.04 41.04 -10.34
N ASP A 294 13.93 40.39 -11.08
CA ASP A 294 14.40 39.02 -10.84
C ASP A 294 15.54 38.92 -9.80
N LEU A 295 16.00 40.06 -9.25
CA LEU A 295 16.97 40.08 -8.16
C LEU A 295 16.44 39.31 -6.96
N ALA A 296 17.22 38.34 -6.49
CA ALA A 296 16.79 37.42 -5.45
C ALA A 296 17.75 37.48 -4.26
N ILE A 297 17.23 37.30 -3.05
CA ILE A 297 18.04 37.03 -1.84
C ILE A 297 18.01 35.52 -1.62
N TYR A 298 19.16 34.91 -1.33
CA TYR A 298 19.22 33.49 -1.04
C TYR A 298 18.62 33.21 0.34
N VAL A 299 17.64 32.32 0.37
CA VAL A 299 17.06 31.76 1.59
C VAL A 299 17.31 30.26 1.57
N PRO A 300 18.04 29.69 2.55
CA PRO A 300 18.27 28.26 2.61
C PRO A 300 16.95 27.48 2.70
N TYR A 301 16.87 26.37 1.98
CA TYR A 301 15.77 25.42 2.05
C TYR A 301 15.90 24.58 3.32
N SER A 302 14.77 24.29 3.96
CA SER A 302 14.63 23.35 5.08
C SER A 302 13.66 22.21 4.79
N SER A 303 13.14 22.15 3.57
CA SER A 303 12.15 21.20 3.09
C SER A 303 12.19 21.11 1.56
N TYR A 304 11.68 20.00 1.03
CA TYR A 304 11.43 19.81 -0.38
C TYR A 304 10.03 20.29 -0.74
N GLU A 305 9.91 20.92 -1.91
CA GLU A 305 8.65 21.25 -2.59
C GLU A 305 8.72 20.61 -3.99
N PRO A 306 8.29 19.34 -4.14
CA PRO A 306 8.54 18.61 -5.38
C PRO A 306 7.92 19.28 -6.61
N GLY A 307 8.71 19.46 -7.66
CA GLY A 307 8.25 19.96 -8.95
C GLY A 307 8.28 21.48 -9.14
N ILE A 308 8.69 22.25 -8.13
CA ILE A 308 9.00 23.68 -8.32
C ILE A 308 10.43 23.89 -8.82
N SER A 309 10.77 25.12 -9.23
CA SER A 309 12.14 25.48 -9.60
C SER A 309 13.04 25.44 -8.37
N TRP A 310 14.01 24.51 -8.36
CA TRP A 310 14.97 24.36 -7.27
C TRP A 310 16.27 25.06 -7.63
N LYS A 311 16.61 26.09 -6.85
CA LYS A 311 17.80 26.92 -7.06
C LYS A 311 18.95 26.48 -6.15
N ASP A 312 20.17 26.59 -6.66
CA ASP A 312 21.41 26.40 -5.91
C ASP A 312 21.69 27.57 -4.95
N THR A 313 22.78 27.48 -4.17
CA THR A 313 23.23 28.53 -3.24
C THR A 313 23.62 29.84 -3.94
N ASN A 314 23.89 29.81 -5.24
CA ASN A 314 24.13 31.00 -6.07
C ASN A 314 22.84 31.60 -6.63
N GLY A 315 21.68 30.98 -6.39
CA GLY A 315 20.37 31.38 -6.90
C GLY A 315 20.10 30.98 -8.36
N ALA A 316 20.96 30.16 -8.97
CA ALA A 316 20.74 29.62 -10.31
C ALA A 316 19.86 28.36 -10.23
N PRO A 317 18.97 28.11 -11.21
CA PRO A 317 18.30 26.82 -11.30
C PRO A 317 19.32 25.67 -11.39
N ILE A 318 19.13 24.62 -10.59
CA ILE A 318 19.97 23.43 -10.64
C ILE A 318 19.84 22.78 -12.03
N GLN A 319 20.96 22.32 -12.59
CA GLN A 319 21.05 21.63 -13.89
C GLN A 319 21.79 20.31 -13.72
N ALA A 320 21.10 19.33 -13.16
CA ALA A 320 21.63 17.98 -12.91
C ALA A 320 20.55 16.90 -13.19
N HIS A 321 20.06 16.88 -14.43
CA HIS A 321 18.95 16.01 -14.87
C HIS A 321 19.40 14.58 -15.14
N GLY A 322 18.50 13.60 -15.03
CA GLY A 322 18.84 12.18 -15.20
C GLY A 322 19.90 11.71 -14.20
N GLY A 323 20.10 12.48 -13.13
CA GLY A 323 21.28 12.41 -12.29
C GLY A 323 21.28 11.27 -11.27
N GLY A 324 22.34 11.25 -10.46
CA GLY A 324 22.46 10.39 -9.28
C GLY A 324 23.24 11.09 -8.17
N ILE A 325 23.17 10.52 -6.96
CA ILE A 325 23.85 11.04 -5.77
C ILE A 325 24.98 10.10 -5.37
N LEU A 326 26.17 10.65 -5.16
CA LEU A 326 27.24 10.01 -4.39
C LEU A 326 27.25 10.60 -2.98
N HIS A 327 27.00 9.79 -1.95
CA HIS A 327 27.39 10.17 -0.59
C HIS A 327 28.85 9.76 -0.40
N ASP A 328 29.73 10.74 -0.23
CA ASP A 328 31.16 10.49 -0.05
C ASP A 328 31.56 10.65 1.41
N GLU A 329 31.68 9.51 2.10
CA GLU A 329 32.04 9.45 3.53
C GLU A 329 33.35 10.18 3.86
N ARG A 330 34.28 10.26 2.90
CA ARG A 330 35.58 10.93 3.08
C ARG A 330 35.45 12.44 3.21
N THR A 331 34.44 13.02 2.57
CA THR A 331 34.17 14.47 2.62
C THR A 331 33.01 14.81 3.54
N GLY A 332 32.18 13.82 3.90
CA GLY A 332 30.93 14.01 4.64
C GLY A 332 29.87 14.76 3.85
N LYS A 333 29.96 14.75 2.51
CA LYS A 333 29.05 15.47 1.61
C LYS A 333 28.37 14.54 0.62
N TYR A 334 27.23 14.99 0.13
CA TYR A 334 26.53 14.46 -1.02
C TYR A 334 26.95 15.22 -2.28
N TYR A 335 27.16 14.50 -3.37
CA TYR A 335 27.45 15.06 -4.69
C TYR A 335 26.36 14.65 -5.67
N TRP A 336 25.68 15.63 -6.24
CA TRP A 336 24.64 15.44 -7.24
C TRP A 336 25.20 15.69 -8.63
N TYR A 337 25.35 14.61 -9.39
CA TYR A 337 25.77 14.65 -10.80
C TYR A 337 24.56 14.55 -11.70
N GLY A 338 24.57 15.28 -12.81
CA GLY A 338 23.54 15.12 -13.83
C GLY A 338 23.87 15.86 -15.10
N GLU A 339 23.06 15.64 -16.11
CA GLU A 339 23.17 16.29 -17.40
C GLU A 339 22.93 17.79 -17.26
N ASP A 340 23.80 18.60 -17.85
CA ASP A 340 23.59 20.04 -17.94
C ASP A 340 22.71 20.35 -19.16
N LYS A 341 21.44 20.71 -18.91
CA LYS A 341 20.47 21.09 -19.95
C LYS A 341 20.31 22.60 -20.09
N THR A 342 21.28 23.41 -19.65
CA THR A 342 21.23 24.89 -19.78
C THR A 342 20.93 25.33 -21.22
N PHE A 343 21.46 24.62 -22.22
CA PHE A 343 21.23 24.89 -23.65
C PHE A 343 20.19 23.95 -24.30
N GLY A 344 19.34 23.30 -23.49
CA GLY A 344 18.39 22.31 -23.97
C GLY A 344 19.03 20.96 -24.21
N TYR A 345 18.62 20.27 -25.29
CA TYR A 345 19.08 18.91 -25.58
C TYR A 345 20.49 18.88 -26.19
N LEU A 346 20.71 19.68 -27.22
CA LEU A 346 21.99 19.92 -27.89
C LEU A 346 22.11 21.43 -28.19
N PRO A 347 23.29 22.04 -28.11
CA PRO A 347 24.57 21.43 -27.72
C PRO A 347 24.61 21.04 -26.23
N THR A 348 25.11 19.84 -25.92
CA THR A 348 25.35 19.42 -24.52
C THR A 348 26.59 20.12 -23.97
N ARG A 349 26.59 20.39 -22.66
CA ARG A 349 27.78 20.92 -21.95
C ARG A 349 28.57 19.83 -21.23
N GLY A 350 28.01 18.63 -21.14
CA GLY A 350 28.55 17.50 -20.36
C GLY A 350 27.78 17.27 -19.06
N VAL A 351 28.49 16.95 -17.99
CA VAL A 351 27.92 16.57 -16.70
C VAL A 351 28.27 17.62 -15.65
N ARG A 352 27.26 18.20 -15.01
CA ARG A 352 27.43 19.15 -13.92
C ARG A 352 27.38 18.44 -12.57
N VAL A 353 28.02 19.02 -11.56
CA VAL A 353 28.04 18.50 -10.20
C VAL A 353 27.73 19.58 -9.17
N TYR A 354 26.93 19.21 -8.17
CA TYR A 354 26.61 20.04 -7.01
C TYR A 354 27.00 19.32 -5.73
N SER A 355 27.40 20.05 -4.68
CA SER A 355 27.69 19.47 -3.35
C SER A 355 26.72 19.95 -2.28
N SER A 356 26.38 19.10 -1.32
CA SER A 356 25.50 19.43 -0.19
C SER A 356 25.88 18.64 1.07
N SER A 357 25.66 19.22 2.25
CA SER A 357 25.77 18.52 3.54
C SER A 357 24.40 18.16 4.13
N ASP A 358 23.31 18.66 3.57
CA ASP A 358 21.96 18.57 4.15
C ASP A 358 20.90 18.05 3.16
N LEU A 359 21.27 17.78 1.90
CA LEU A 359 20.40 17.37 0.79
C LEU A 359 19.34 18.39 0.35
N TYR A 360 19.31 19.58 0.95
CA TYR A 360 18.38 20.67 0.62
C TYR A 360 19.07 21.78 -0.17
N ASN A 361 20.27 22.14 0.27
CA ASN A 361 21.01 23.30 -0.18
C ASN A 361 22.23 22.83 -0.96
N TRP A 362 22.23 23.14 -2.25
CA TRP A 362 23.20 22.62 -3.21
C TRP A 362 24.14 23.72 -3.67
N GLN A 363 25.44 23.53 -3.48
CA GLN A 363 26.49 24.38 -4.00
C GLN A 363 26.88 23.90 -5.40
N ASP A 364 26.85 24.79 -6.39
CA ASP A 364 27.39 24.50 -7.73
C ASP A 364 28.91 24.39 -7.68
N GLU A 365 29.43 23.26 -8.15
CA GLU A 365 30.86 22.94 -8.24
C GLU A 365 31.35 22.95 -9.70
N GLY A 366 30.47 23.27 -10.66
CA GLY A 366 30.78 23.37 -12.08
C GLY A 366 30.61 22.05 -12.86
N LEU A 367 31.28 21.95 -14.00
CA LEU A 367 31.23 20.76 -14.87
C LEU A 367 32.20 19.70 -14.37
N ALA A 368 31.67 18.57 -13.91
CA ALA A 368 32.46 17.37 -13.58
C ALA A 368 33.10 16.78 -14.85
N LEU A 369 32.33 16.70 -15.94
CA LEU A 369 32.81 16.27 -17.25
C LEU A 369 32.45 17.36 -18.27
N THR A 370 33.45 17.85 -19.01
CA THR A 370 33.27 18.91 -20.01
C THR A 370 33.10 18.30 -21.40
N ALA A 371 32.01 18.64 -22.10
CA ALA A 371 31.81 18.25 -23.50
C ALA A 371 32.74 19.03 -24.45
N ILE A 372 33.07 18.43 -25.59
CA ILE A 372 34.05 18.97 -26.55
C ILE A 372 33.31 19.58 -27.73
N GLU A 373 33.52 20.87 -27.98
CA GLU A 373 32.84 21.61 -29.03
C GLU A 373 33.44 21.35 -30.41
N THR A 374 34.77 21.37 -30.50
CA THR A 374 35.49 21.16 -31.77
C THR A 374 36.74 20.31 -31.57
N MET A 375 37.18 19.64 -32.64
CA MET A 375 38.41 18.84 -32.62
C MET A 375 39.67 19.68 -32.29
N ASP A 376 39.69 20.96 -32.65
CA ASP A 376 40.85 21.83 -32.40
C ASP A 376 41.04 22.13 -30.89
N GLN A 377 40.02 21.93 -30.06
CA GLN A 377 40.12 22.15 -28.61
C GLN A 377 41.10 21.19 -27.93
N PHE A 378 41.38 20.02 -28.50
CA PHE A 378 42.42 19.14 -27.99
C PHE A 378 43.83 19.76 -28.04
N ASP A 379 44.02 20.80 -28.84
CA ASP A 379 45.30 21.50 -28.99
C ASP A 379 45.22 22.98 -28.55
N THR A 380 44.01 23.57 -28.53
CA THR A 380 43.80 25.01 -28.27
C THR A 380 43.15 25.34 -26.94
N ASP A 381 42.34 24.44 -26.36
CA ASP A 381 41.70 24.67 -25.06
C ASP A 381 42.66 24.21 -23.93
N PRO A 382 42.99 25.08 -22.96
CA PRO A 382 43.95 24.74 -21.92
C PRO A 382 43.57 23.52 -21.06
N LEU A 383 42.27 23.33 -20.78
CA LEU A 383 41.79 22.22 -19.97
C LEU A 383 41.77 20.94 -20.81
N ILE A 384 41.11 20.95 -21.97
CA ILE A 384 40.94 19.75 -22.81
C ILE A 384 42.30 19.25 -23.29
N SER A 385 43.21 20.14 -23.69
CA SER A 385 44.55 19.76 -24.11
C SER A 385 45.34 19.08 -22.98
N GLN A 386 45.19 19.55 -21.74
CA GLN A 386 45.81 18.93 -20.57
C GLN A 386 45.20 17.56 -20.25
N LEU A 387 43.87 17.44 -20.24
CA LEU A 387 43.18 16.19 -19.85
C LEU A 387 43.47 15.03 -20.82
N TYR A 388 43.66 15.34 -22.10
CA TYR A 388 43.83 14.34 -23.17
C TYR A 388 45.22 14.38 -23.82
N ALA A 389 46.22 14.93 -23.12
CA ALA A 389 47.59 14.98 -23.59
C ALA A 389 48.11 13.58 -23.95
N GLY A 390 48.65 13.43 -25.18
CA GLY A 390 49.21 12.16 -25.67
C GLY A 390 48.19 11.10 -26.09
N ARG A 391 46.88 11.35 -25.97
CA ARG A 391 45.83 10.45 -26.46
C ARG A 391 45.81 10.42 -27.99
N THR A 392 45.77 9.22 -28.57
CA THR A 392 45.73 9.00 -30.03
C THR A 392 44.32 8.83 -30.59
N ASP A 393 43.34 8.62 -29.70
CA ASP A 393 41.94 8.32 -29.97
C ASP A 393 41.02 9.55 -29.83
N LYS A 394 41.57 10.76 -30.02
CA LYS A 394 40.85 12.04 -29.89
C LYS A 394 39.54 12.09 -30.71
N ALA A 395 39.52 11.48 -31.89
CA ALA A 395 38.34 11.44 -32.76
C ALA A 395 37.20 10.60 -32.16
N ASP A 396 37.53 9.48 -31.49
CA ASP A 396 36.55 8.65 -30.81
C ASP A 396 36.01 9.38 -29.58
N ILE A 397 36.88 10.01 -28.79
CA ILE A 397 36.50 10.84 -27.66
C ILE A 397 35.53 11.96 -28.10
N PHE A 398 35.84 12.68 -29.19
CA PHE A 398 34.96 13.71 -29.74
C PHE A 398 33.63 13.13 -30.24
N ASN A 399 33.64 11.93 -30.82
CA ASN A 399 32.43 11.27 -31.27
C ASN A 399 31.53 10.80 -30.11
N ASP A 400 32.07 10.75 -28.89
CA ASP A 400 31.39 10.24 -27.71
C ASP A 400 30.87 11.38 -26.83
N ILE A 401 31.73 12.36 -26.55
CA ILE A 401 31.44 13.47 -25.63
C ILE A 401 31.48 14.84 -26.32
N GLY A 402 31.32 14.87 -27.64
CA GLY A 402 31.17 16.11 -28.39
C GLY A 402 29.87 16.85 -28.01
N THR A 403 29.83 18.17 -28.19
CA THR A 403 28.62 18.97 -27.88
C THR A 403 27.40 18.56 -28.71
N GLN A 404 27.60 17.86 -29.83
CA GLN A 404 26.54 17.31 -30.69
C GLN A 404 26.29 15.81 -30.42
N ARG A 405 26.57 15.34 -29.20
CA ARG A 405 26.39 13.94 -28.78
C ARG A 405 25.49 13.85 -27.55
N ILE A 406 24.94 12.66 -27.35
CA ILE A 406 24.05 12.37 -26.23
C ILE A 406 24.89 11.81 -25.09
N ILE A 407 24.88 12.51 -23.97
CA ILE A 407 25.39 12.04 -22.68
C ILE A 407 24.20 12.04 -21.74
N GLU A 408 23.74 10.86 -21.37
CA GLU A 408 22.53 10.68 -20.56
C GLU A 408 22.81 9.91 -19.27
N ARG A 409 22.01 10.21 -18.26
CA ARG A 409 21.92 9.53 -16.98
C ARG A 409 23.25 9.23 -16.26
N PRO A 410 24.17 10.21 -16.11
CA PRO A 410 25.46 9.96 -15.48
C PRO A 410 25.31 9.52 -14.02
N LYS A 411 26.10 8.54 -13.60
CA LYS A 411 26.18 8.04 -12.22
C LYS A 411 27.65 7.91 -11.81
N VAL A 412 27.94 8.19 -10.55
CA VAL A 412 29.31 8.15 -10.01
C VAL A 412 29.36 7.27 -8.78
N ILE A 413 30.35 6.38 -8.72
CA ILE A 413 30.71 5.61 -7.53
C ILE A 413 32.21 5.74 -7.25
N TYR A 414 32.61 5.59 -5.98
CA TYR A 414 34.02 5.53 -5.61
C TYR A 414 34.52 4.09 -5.56
N ASN A 415 35.68 3.85 -6.16
CA ASN A 415 36.38 2.57 -6.12
C ASN A 415 37.49 2.60 -5.05
N ASP A 416 37.35 1.78 -4.02
CA ASP A 416 38.28 1.74 -2.88
C ASP A 416 39.64 1.12 -3.24
N LYS A 417 39.71 0.30 -4.31
CA LYS A 417 40.94 -0.37 -4.76
C LYS A 417 41.83 0.56 -5.59
N THR A 418 41.22 1.34 -6.49
CA THR A 418 41.95 2.24 -7.41
C THR A 418 42.05 3.66 -6.88
N HIS A 419 41.29 3.98 -5.84
CA HIS A 419 41.12 5.32 -5.30
C HIS A 419 40.59 6.35 -6.30
N LYS A 420 39.85 5.90 -7.31
CA LYS A 420 39.23 6.75 -8.33
C LYS A 420 37.73 6.87 -8.12
N TYR A 421 37.20 8.04 -8.46
CA TYR A 421 35.79 8.22 -8.75
C TYR A 421 35.54 7.77 -10.18
N VAL A 422 34.56 6.90 -10.37
CA VAL A 422 34.22 6.31 -11.67
C VAL A 422 32.82 6.77 -12.05
N MET A 423 32.75 7.54 -13.13
CA MET A 423 31.49 7.98 -13.73
C MET A 423 31.13 7.05 -14.87
N TRP A 424 29.89 6.54 -14.89
CA TRP A 424 29.29 5.88 -16.05
C TRP A 424 28.16 6.73 -16.61
N MET A 425 28.00 6.71 -17.93
CA MET A 425 26.96 7.46 -18.63
C MET A 425 26.52 6.75 -19.91
N HIS A 426 25.26 6.95 -20.28
CA HIS A 426 24.76 6.58 -21.60
C HIS A 426 25.41 7.49 -22.62
N THR A 427 26.14 6.90 -23.56
CA THR A 427 26.80 7.59 -24.64
C THR A 427 26.15 7.20 -25.96
N ASP A 428 25.53 8.16 -26.64
CA ASP A 428 24.83 7.91 -27.89
C ASP A 428 25.16 8.90 -29.01
N GLY A 429 24.85 8.46 -30.22
CA GLY A 429 25.06 9.19 -31.45
C GLY A 429 24.94 8.29 -32.68
N PRO A 430 25.38 8.78 -33.84
CA PRO A 430 25.52 7.96 -35.03
C PRO A 430 26.42 6.74 -34.78
N SER A 431 26.08 5.62 -35.41
CA SER A 431 26.91 4.42 -35.48
C SER A 431 27.48 4.24 -36.89
N ALA A 432 28.35 3.24 -37.07
CA ALA A 432 28.89 2.91 -38.40
C ALA A 432 27.82 2.56 -39.46
N THR A 433 26.60 2.20 -39.03
CA THR A 433 25.52 1.72 -39.89
C THR A 433 24.24 2.56 -39.82
N SER A 434 24.19 3.60 -38.99
CA SER A 434 23.01 4.46 -38.84
C SER A 434 23.40 5.87 -38.39
N ASN A 435 22.74 6.88 -38.96
CA ASN A 435 22.89 8.28 -38.59
C ASN A 435 21.92 8.72 -37.48
N ALA A 436 21.09 7.81 -36.95
CA ALA A 436 20.16 8.13 -35.88
C ALA A 436 20.92 8.44 -34.58
N ASN A 437 20.40 9.39 -33.80
CA ASN A 437 21.05 9.84 -32.57
C ASN A 437 21.13 8.75 -31.49
N TYR A 438 20.28 7.73 -31.53
CA TYR A 438 20.24 6.64 -30.54
C TYR A 438 20.73 5.28 -31.09
N ALA A 439 21.51 5.30 -32.18
CA ALA A 439 21.97 4.09 -32.85
C ALA A 439 23.19 3.45 -32.18
N LYS A 440 24.04 4.27 -31.55
CA LYS A 440 25.28 3.83 -30.94
C LYS A 440 25.00 3.06 -29.65
N ALA A 441 24.14 3.57 -28.76
CA ALA A 441 23.66 2.93 -27.55
C ALA A 441 24.73 2.13 -26.78
N GLU A 442 25.76 2.85 -26.33
CA GLU A 442 26.88 2.33 -25.55
C GLU A 442 26.92 2.95 -24.14
N ALA A 443 27.59 2.26 -23.22
CA ALA A 443 27.91 2.83 -21.92
C ALA A 443 29.37 3.31 -21.92
N GLY A 444 29.56 4.60 -21.64
CA GLY A 444 30.84 5.28 -21.53
C GLY A 444 31.23 5.50 -20.08
N TYR A 445 32.54 5.53 -19.81
CA TYR A 445 33.03 5.84 -18.47
C TYR A 445 34.14 6.89 -18.45
N ALA A 446 34.26 7.58 -17.31
CA ALA A 446 35.28 8.58 -17.04
C ALA A 446 35.81 8.44 -15.61
N LEU A 447 37.05 8.89 -15.38
CA LEU A 447 37.76 8.74 -14.11
C LEU A 447 38.17 10.10 -13.54
N SER A 448 38.11 10.25 -12.22
CA SER A 448 38.66 11.41 -11.52
C SER A 448 39.32 11.02 -10.20
N ASP A 449 40.27 11.86 -9.76
CA ASP A 449 40.84 11.85 -8.41
C ASP A 449 40.00 12.67 -7.41
N SER A 450 39.05 13.45 -7.89
CA SER A 450 38.20 14.35 -7.10
C SER A 450 36.71 14.02 -7.33
N PRO A 451 35.85 14.15 -6.30
CA PRO A 451 34.41 13.99 -6.50
C PRO A 451 33.85 15.08 -7.42
N THR A 452 34.44 16.27 -7.46
CA THR A 452 33.96 17.38 -8.31
C THR A 452 34.58 17.38 -9.71
N GLY A 453 35.49 16.44 -10.01
CA GLY A 453 36.21 16.43 -11.27
C GLY A 453 37.50 17.28 -11.26
N PRO A 454 38.09 17.56 -12.44
CA PRO A 454 37.60 17.13 -13.76
C PRO A 454 37.67 15.61 -13.92
N PHE A 455 36.66 15.04 -14.56
CA PHE A 455 36.64 13.65 -15.00
C PHE A 455 37.27 13.55 -16.38
N VAL A 456 38.18 12.58 -16.55
CA VAL A 456 38.82 12.28 -17.84
C VAL A 456 38.07 11.12 -18.49
N TYR A 457 37.37 11.39 -19.59
CA TYR A 457 36.69 10.37 -20.38
C TYR A 457 37.66 9.29 -20.88
N GLN A 458 37.22 8.04 -20.89
CA GLN A 458 38.04 6.92 -21.32
C GLN A 458 37.58 6.35 -22.65
N VAL A 459 36.43 5.69 -22.68
CA VAL A 459 35.86 5.00 -23.86
C VAL A 459 34.40 4.61 -23.56
N SER A 460 33.61 4.35 -24.61
CA SER A 460 32.32 3.69 -24.51
C SER A 460 32.30 2.35 -25.21
N ASN A 461 31.43 1.45 -24.74
CA ASN A 461 31.32 0.12 -25.31
C ASN A 461 29.90 -0.45 -25.26
N ARG A 462 29.64 -1.45 -26.10
CA ARG A 462 28.52 -2.40 -25.93
C ARG A 462 28.79 -3.35 -24.75
N MET A 463 27.74 -3.73 -24.04
CA MET A 463 27.74 -4.49 -22.79
C MET A 463 27.40 -5.99 -23.01
N ASP A 464 26.74 -6.63 -22.03
CA ASP A 464 26.42 -8.06 -22.05
C ASP A 464 25.41 -8.44 -23.13
N ARG A 465 25.48 -9.68 -23.59
CA ARG A 465 24.70 -10.21 -24.72
C ARG A 465 23.62 -11.19 -24.26
N VAL A 466 22.64 -11.46 -25.11
CA VAL A 466 21.62 -12.50 -24.86
C VAL A 466 22.31 -13.86 -24.66
N PRO A 467 21.99 -14.62 -23.59
CA PRO A 467 22.62 -15.92 -23.36
C PRO A 467 22.17 -16.97 -24.40
N PRO A 468 23.03 -17.95 -24.74
CA PRO A 468 22.66 -19.02 -25.67
C PRO A 468 21.39 -19.76 -25.23
N GLY A 469 20.47 -19.99 -26.17
CA GLY A 469 19.23 -20.73 -25.91
C GLY A 469 18.11 -19.94 -25.21
N ALA A 470 18.27 -18.62 -25.04
CA ALA A 470 17.19 -17.78 -24.55
C ALA A 470 15.95 -17.85 -25.46
N THR A 471 14.76 -17.88 -24.87
CA THR A 471 13.47 -17.95 -25.59
C THR A 471 13.06 -16.60 -26.19
N TYR A 472 13.66 -15.50 -25.74
CA TYR A 472 13.44 -14.14 -26.25
C TYR A 472 14.79 -13.45 -26.50
N ASP A 473 14.94 -12.86 -27.68
CA ASP A 473 16.06 -12.01 -28.12
C ASP A 473 15.47 -10.83 -28.91
N GLY A 474 15.50 -9.64 -28.31
CA GLY A 474 14.86 -8.46 -28.87
C GLY A 474 15.65 -7.81 -30.01
N GLN A 475 16.98 -8.00 -30.05
CA GLN A 475 17.88 -7.39 -31.05
C GLN A 475 19.10 -8.28 -31.37
N PRO A 476 18.90 -9.40 -32.06
CA PRO A 476 19.98 -10.35 -32.36
C PRO A 476 21.10 -9.76 -33.24
N ASN A 477 20.79 -8.73 -34.03
CA ASN A 477 21.72 -8.11 -34.99
C ASN A 477 22.54 -6.95 -34.40
N GLN A 478 22.22 -6.50 -33.19
CA GLN A 478 22.87 -5.37 -32.50
C GLN A 478 23.07 -5.71 -31.01
N PRO A 479 23.85 -6.74 -30.67
CA PRO A 479 23.94 -7.23 -29.30
C PRO A 479 24.68 -6.23 -28.37
N GLY A 480 24.31 -6.24 -27.10
CA GLY A 480 25.00 -5.48 -26.05
C GLY A 480 24.63 -4.00 -25.98
N MET A 481 23.43 -3.62 -26.42
CA MET A 481 22.98 -2.22 -26.30
C MET A 481 22.95 -1.77 -24.85
N ALA A 482 23.31 -0.52 -24.59
CA ALA A 482 23.14 0.12 -23.29
C ALA A 482 22.64 1.55 -23.49
N ARG A 483 21.41 1.81 -23.02
CA ARG A 483 20.80 3.14 -23.02
C ARG A 483 20.59 3.63 -21.60
N ASP A 484 19.35 3.87 -21.19
CA ASP A 484 18.97 4.22 -19.83
C ASP A 484 19.69 3.34 -18.79
N MET A 485 20.48 3.96 -17.91
CA MET A 485 21.36 3.23 -17.01
C MET A 485 21.46 3.79 -15.59
N ASN A 486 21.95 2.94 -14.70
CA ASN A 486 22.29 3.25 -13.32
C ASN A 486 23.49 2.43 -12.82
N LEU A 487 24.03 2.83 -11.67
CA LEU A 487 25.07 2.10 -10.94
C LEU A 487 24.57 1.69 -9.56
N PHE A 488 25.00 0.51 -9.12
CA PHE A 488 24.79 0.03 -7.76
C PHE A 488 26.08 -0.59 -7.23
N LYS A 489 26.53 -0.15 -6.05
CA LYS A 489 27.65 -0.75 -5.32
C LYS A 489 27.06 -1.47 -4.09
N ASP A 490 27.27 -2.76 -4.03
CA ASP A 490 26.76 -3.61 -2.96
C ASP A 490 27.63 -3.51 -1.70
N ASP A 491 27.12 -4.02 -0.58
CA ASP A 491 27.76 -3.94 0.74
C ASP A 491 29.14 -4.63 0.79
N ASP A 492 29.39 -5.60 -0.10
CA ASP A 492 30.66 -6.31 -0.23
C ASP A 492 31.69 -5.58 -1.11
N GLY A 493 31.33 -4.42 -1.66
CA GLY A 493 32.14 -3.65 -2.60
C GLY A 493 32.08 -4.15 -4.04
N THR A 494 31.21 -5.11 -4.38
CA THR A 494 30.93 -5.44 -5.78
C THR A 494 30.08 -4.34 -6.40
N ALA A 495 30.45 -3.86 -7.59
CA ALA A 495 29.66 -2.89 -8.33
C ALA A 495 28.96 -3.51 -9.54
N TYR A 496 27.84 -2.94 -9.91
CA TYR A 496 26.97 -3.40 -10.98
C TYR A 496 26.54 -2.21 -11.85
N LEU A 497 26.49 -2.43 -13.16
CA LEU A 497 25.84 -1.56 -14.13
C LEU A 497 24.46 -2.13 -14.42
N ILE A 498 23.43 -1.29 -14.31
CA ILE A 498 22.04 -1.65 -14.60
C ILE A 498 21.60 -0.82 -15.80
N TYR A 499 21.12 -1.45 -16.87
CA TYR A 499 20.82 -0.70 -18.09
C TYR A 499 19.74 -1.34 -18.95
N SER A 500 19.06 -0.52 -19.75
CA SER A 500 18.12 -0.98 -20.77
C SER A 500 18.86 -1.40 -22.06
N SER A 501 18.49 -2.56 -22.59
CA SER A 501 19.12 -3.21 -23.74
C SER A 501 18.08 -3.81 -24.69
N GLU A 502 18.54 -4.37 -25.80
CA GLU A 502 17.71 -5.08 -26.79
C GLU A 502 16.58 -4.20 -27.36
N GLU A 503 16.90 -2.98 -27.80
CA GLU A 503 15.93 -1.94 -28.18
C GLU A 503 15.00 -1.51 -27.02
N ASN A 504 15.58 -1.38 -25.84
CA ASN A 504 14.92 -1.05 -24.58
C ASN A 504 13.89 -2.09 -24.11
N MET A 505 13.93 -3.30 -24.67
CA MET A 505 12.99 -4.38 -24.33
C MET A 505 13.32 -5.08 -23.01
N THR A 506 14.58 -5.02 -22.55
CA THR A 506 15.05 -5.80 -21.40
C THR A 506 16.01 -5.00 -20.54
N ILE A 507 15.84 -5.07 -19.22
CA ILE A 507 16.83 -4.56 -18.25
C ILE A 507 17.90 -5.62 -18.00
N TYR A 508 19.16 -5.21 -18.06
CA TYR A 508 20.31 -6.01 -17.66
C TYR A 508 20.86 -5.52 -16.32
N ILE A 509 21.33 -6.46 -15.50
CA ILE A 509 22.15 -6.18 -14.33
C ILE A 509 23.47 -6.91 -14.54
N SER A 510 24.57 -6.17 -14.61
CA SER A 510 25.87 -6.67 -15.03
C SER A 510 26.94 -6.36 -14.01
N LYS A 511 27.68 -7.38 -13.58
CA LYS A 511 28.80 -7.22 -12.64
C LYS A 511 29.94 -6.47 -13.31
N LEU A 512 30.45 -5.44 -12.64
CA LEU A 512 31.63 -4.71 -13.06
C LEU A 512 32.92 -5.41 -12.59
N ASN A 513 34.00 -5.21 -13.34
CA ASN A 513 35.35 -5.66 -12.97
C ASN A 513 35.86 -4.92 -11.72
N ASP A 514 37.00 -5.35 -11.18
CA ASP A 514 37.56 -4.82 -9.94
C ASP A 514 37.89 -3.32 -9.96
N SER A 515 38.17 -2.75 -11.13
CA SER A 515 38.41 -1.31 -11.32
C SER A 515 37.14 -0.51 -11.58
N TYR A 516 35.99 -1.17 -11.70
CA TYR A 516 34.69 -0.63 -12.11
C TYR A 516 34.67 0.02 -13.51
N THR A 517 35.61 -0.34 -14.38
CA THR A 517 35.80 0.30 -15.70
C THR A 517 35.23 -0.49 -16.87
N ASP A 518 34.75 -1.71 -16.65
CA ASP A 518 34.03 -2.52 -17.65
C ASP A 518 33.26 -3.67 -16.97
N ILE A 519 32.43 -4.38 -17.72
CA ILE A 519 31.70 -5.58 -17.28
C ILE A 519 32.59 -6.83 -17.26
N VAL A 520 32.42 -7.71 -16.27
CA VAL A 520 33.25 -8.92 -16.07
C VAL A 520 33.27 -9.86 -17.28
N GLY A 521 32.19 -9.88 -18.07
CA GLY A 521 32.03 -10.76 -19.23
C GLY A 521 33.14 -10.69 -20.30
N TRP A 522 33.84 -9.55 -20.39
CA TRP A 522 34.96 -9.33 -21.30
C TRP A 522 36.35 -9.51 -20.66
N HIS A 523 36.43 -9.84 -19.38
CA HIS A 523 37.68 -9.85 -18.61
C HIS A 523 37.86 -11.13 -17.77
N LYS A 524 37.29 -12.26 -18.22
CA LYS A 524 37.28 -13.52 -17.44
C LYS A 524 38.67 -14.08 -17.15
N ASP A 525 39.65 -13.78 -18.01
CA ASP A 525 41.04 -14.22 -17.82
C ASP A 525 41.88 -13.20 -17.02
N GLY A 526 41.25 -12.20 -16.40
CA GLY A 526 41.90 -11.20 -15.53
C GLY A 526 42.66 -10.10 -16.28
N GLN A 527 42.49 -9.99 -17.60
CA GLN A 527 43.12 -8.94 -18.41
C GLN A 527 42.38 -7.60 -18.26
N ILE A 528 43.11 -6.49 -18.33
CA ILE A 528 42.53 -5.14 -18.30
C ILE A 528 41.92 -4.76 -19.66
N THR A 529 42.46 -5.30 -20.76
CA THR A 529 41.87 -5.18 -22.10
C THR A 529 40.78 -6.21 -22.29
N ARG A 530 39.74 -5.87 -23.07
CA ARG A 530 38.68 -6.82 -23.42
C ARG A 530 39.24 -8.04 -24.14
N ASP A 531 38.76 -9.21 -23.75
CA ASP A 531 39.01 -10.48 -24.44
C ASP A 531 38.52 -10.42 -25.89
N THR A 532 39.19 -11.16 -26.77
CA THR A 532 38.77 -11.30 -28.18
C THR A 532 37.41 -12.00 -28.33
N THR A 533 36.98 -12.70 -27.29
CA THR A 533 35.73 -13.46 -27.24
C THR A 533 34.99 -13.12 -25.96
N TYR A 534 33.68 -12.91 -26.07
CA TYR A 534 32.79 -12.68 -24.92
C TYR A 534 32.56 -13.99 -24.15
N LYS A 535 32.75 -13.97 -22.82
CA LYS A 535 32.80 -15.19 -21.97
C LYS A 535 31.92 -15.11 -20.72
N ALA A 536 30.94 -14.21 -20.66
CA ALA A 536 30.08 -14.07 -19.49
C ALA A 536 29.25 -15.33 -19.20
N GLU A 537 29.07 -15.64 -17.93
CA GLU A 537 28.21 -16.70 -17.41
C GLU A 537 26.88 -16.09 -16.92
N TYR A 538 25.78 -16.45 -17.58
CA TYR A 538 24.43 -16.03 -17.19
C TYR A 538 24.06 -16.56 -15.80
N GLY A 539 23.48 -15.71 -14.96
CA GLY A 539 23.17 -16.03 -13.56
C GLY A 539 24.36 -15.95 -12.61
N LYS A 540 25.56 -15.57 -13.09
CA LYS A 540 26.76 -15.36 -12.26
C LYS A 540 27.45 -14.03 -12.49
N ASP A 541 27.55 -13.59 -13.74
CA ASP A 541 28.14 -12.29 -14.08
C ASP A 541 27.07 -11.27 -14.47
N TYR A 542 25.94 -11.73 -15.01
CA TYR A 542 24.81 -10.88 -15.37
C TYR A 542 23.49 -11.65 -15.35
N ILE A 543 22.39 -10.90 -15.29
CA ILE A 543 21.03 -11.42 -15.48
C ILE A 543 20.21 -10.47 -16.36
N ARG A 544 19.14 -11.00 -16.96
CA ARG A 544 18.11 -10.24 -17.70
C ARG A 544 16.83 -10.22 -16.88
N VAL A 545 16.34 -9.02 -16.56
CA VAL A 545 15.18 -8.80 -15.69
C VAL A 545 13.94 -8.57 -16.56
N PHE A 546 13.02 -9.54 -16.54
CA PHE A 546 11.79 -9.59 -17.36
C PHE A 546 12.02 -9.28 -18.85
N PRO A 547 12.69 -10.17 -19.61
CA PRO A 547 12.92 -9.97 -21.05
C PRO A 547 11.62 -9.67 -21.81
N GLY A 548 11.63 -8.60 -22.60
CA GLY A 548 10.46 -8.16 -23.40
C GLY A 548 9.46 -7.28 -22.65
N ALA A 549 9.67 -7.00 -21.35
CA ALA A 549 8.77 -6.15 -20.56
C ALA A 549 8.89 -4.65 -20.87
N GLN A 550 9.88 -4.26 -21.68
CA GLN A 550 10.09 -2.89 -22.17
C GLN A 550 10.13 -1.84 -21.06
N ARG A 551 11.14 -2.00 -20.18
CA ARG A 551 11.36 -1.15 -19.00
C ARG A 551 12.61 -0.29 -19.18
N GLU A 552 12.58 0.89 -18.58
CA GLU A 552 13.60 1.94 -18.70
C GLU A 552 13.89 2.59 -17.34
N ALA A 553 14.79 3.57 -17.33
CA ALA A 553 15.10 4.42 -16.20
C ALA A 553 15.34 3.68 -14.87
N PRO A 554 16.24 2.68 -14.85
CA PRO A 554 16.43 1.81 -13.68
C PRO A 554 16.94 2.60 -12.49
N ALA A 555 16.43 2.31 -11.29
CA ALA A 555 16.92 2.84 -10.02
C ALA A 555 16.97 1.72 -8.98
N MET A 556 18.17 1.20 -8.75
CA MET A 556 18.42 0.07 -7.85
C MET A 556 18.91 0.53 -6.48
N PHE A 557 18.44 -0.13 -5.43
CA PHE A 557 18.93 0.04 -4.07
C PHE A 557 18.76 -1.26 -3.27
N LYS A 558 19.32 -1.32 -2.06
CA LYS A 558 19.24 -2.48 -1.19
C LYS A 558 18.73 -2.09 0.19
N TYR A 559 17.85 -2.90 0.75
CA TYR A 559 17.35 -2.73 2.12
C TYR A 559 16.99 -4.08 2.74
N ALA A 560 17.36 -4.28 4.01
CA ALA A 560 17.07 -5.50 4.78
C ALA A 560 17.44 -6.80 4.03
N GLY A 561 18.61 -6.80 3.38
CA GLY A 561 19.14 -7.96 2.64
C GLY A 561 18.50 -8.21 1.27
N LYS A 562 17.57 -7.36 0.82
CA LYS A 562 16.89 -7.51 -0.48
C LYS A 562 17.26 -6.39 -1.45
N TYR A 563 17.33 -6.74 -2.73
CA TYR A 563 17.57 -5.82 -3.83
C TYR A 563 16.23 -5.33 -4.38
N TYR A 564 16.08 -4.03 -4.53
CA TYR A 564 14.91 -3.37 -5.09
C TYR A 564 15.32 -2.70 -6.40
N LEU A 565 14.48 -2.80 -7.41
CA LEU A 565 14.68 -2.14 -8.69
C LEU A 565 13.39 -1.43 -9.11
N ILE A 566 13.44 -0.10 -9.19
CA ILE A 566 12.38 0.75 -9.74
C ILE A 566 12.69 1.02 -11.22
N THR A 567 11.68 0.94 -12.08
CA THR A 567 11.79 1.24 -13.52
C THR A 567 10.56 1.97 -14.03
N SER A 568 10.72 2.80 -15.06
CA SER A 568 9.59 3.32 -15.85
C SER A 568 9.26 2.41 -17.03
N GLY A 569 8.13 2.63 -17.69
CA GLY A 569 7.91 2.16 -19.06
C GLY A 569 8.64 3.04 -20.08
N ALA A 570 8.65 2.58 -21.34
CA ALA A 570 9.29 3.26 -22.46
C ALA A 570 8.31 4.11 -23.29
N THR A 571 8.12 5.39 -22.93
CA THR A 571 7.17 6.29 -23.61
C THR A 571 7.78 7.64 -24.01
N GLY A 572 9.09 7.67 -24.25
CA GLY A 572 9.83 8.91 -24.52
C GLY A 572 9.69 9.88 -23.35
N TRP A 573 9.34 11.14 -23.65
CA TRP A 573 9.19 12.20 -22.63
C TRP A 573 7.90 12.10 -21.81
N ALA A 574 6.89 11.39 -22.29
CA ALA A 574 5.61 11.30 -21.58
C ALA A 574 5.80 10.48 -20.30
N PRO A 575 5.40 11.00 -19.12
CA PRO A 575 5.51 10.26 -17.88
C PRO A 575 4.54 9.07 -17.87
N ASN A 576 4.91 8.02 -17.17
CA ASN A 576 4.15 6.77 -17.13
C ASN A 576 4.24 6.12 -15.74
N LYS A 577 3.64 4.94 -15.62
CA LYS A 577 3.57 4.20 -14.37
C LYS A 577 4.91 3.51 -14.09
N ALA A 578 5.60 3.99 -13.05
CA ALA A 578 6.75 3.30 -12.50
C ALA A 578 6.31 2.02 -11.78
N LEU A 579 7.10 0.96 -11.97
CA LEU A 579 6.93 -0.32 -11.31
C LEU A 579 8.21 -0.64 -10.55
N TYR A 580 8.09 -1.43 -9.48
CA TYR A 580 9.24 -1.98 -8.77
C TYR A 580 9.18 -3.51 -8.71
N THR A 581 10.36 -4.11 -8.61
CA THR A 581 10.54 -5.55 -8.38
C THR A 581 11.60 -5.76 -7.30
N VAL A 582 11.59 -6.94 -6.67
CA VAL A 582 12.45 -7.28 -5.52
C VAL A 582 13.07 -8.66 -5.73
N ALA A 583 14.33 -8.82 -5.36
CA ALA A 583 15.02 -10.11 -5.33
C ALA A 583 15.79 -10.32 -4.01
N ASP A 584 15.87 -11.58 -3.58
CA ASP A 584 16.68 -11.99 -2.43
C ASP A 584 18.18 -12.09 -2.78
N GLN A 585 18.49 -12.32 -4.06
CA GLN A 585 19.84 -12.41 -4.61
C GLN A 585 19.85 -11.69 -5.96
N ILE A 586 20.87 -10.86 -6.22
CA ILE A 586 20.91 -9.99 -7.41
C ILE A 586 20.82 -10.76 -8.75
N PHE A 587 21.43 -11.96 -8.80
CA PHE A 587 21.37 -12.89 -9.94
C PHE A 587 20.40 -14.05 -9.73
N GLY A 588 19.54 -13.96 -8.71
CA GLY A 588 18.47 -14.92 -8.46
C GLY A 588 17.18 -14.55 -9.19
N GLU A 589 16.08 -15.14 -8.74
CA GLU A 589 14.75 -14.85 -9.25
C GLU A 589 14.25 -13.49 -8.73
N TRP A 590 13.72 -12.68 -9.65
CA TRP A 590 13.08 -11.39 -9.35
C TRP A 590 11.56 -11.58 -9.28
N LYS A 591 10.94 -11.08 -8.21
CA LYS A 591 9.50 -11.19 -7.99
C LYS A 591 8.70 -10.39 -9.02
N PRO A 592 7.46 -10.78 -9.36
CA PRO A 592 6.59 -10.02 -10.27
C PRO A 592 6.57 -8.53 -9.96
N MET A 593 6.61 -7.70 -11.01
CA MET A 593 6.58 -6.25 -10.87
C MET A 593 5.29 -5.76 -10.21
N ARG A 594 5.42 -4.78 -9.32
CA ARG A 594 4.33 -4.17 -8.55
C ARG A 594 4.29 -2.66 -8.75
N ASP A 595 3.10 -2.09 -8.52
CA ASP A 595 2.87 -0.65 -8.60
C ASP A 595 3.61 0.09 -7.50
N LEU A 596 4.38 1.12 -7.87
CA LEU A 596 5.12 1.94 -6.91
C LEU A 596 4.26 3.05 -6.28
N SER A 597 3.54 3.80 -7.12
CA SER A 597 2.91 5.06 -6.73
C SER A 597 1.43 4.88 -6.39
N VAL A 598 0.93 5.66 -5.43
CA VAL A 598 -0.49 5.68 -5.04
C VAL A 598 -1.06 7.10 -5.02
N GLY A 599 -2.38 7.22 -5.18
CA GLY A 599 -3.09 8.51 -5.17
C GLY A 599 -3.15 9.20 -6.55
N THR A 600 -3.49 10.48 -6.53
CA THR A 600 -3.64 11.31 -7.74
C THR A 600 -2.33 11.36 -8.53
N LYS A 601 -2.39 11.16 -9.85
CA LYS A 601 -1.22 11.08 -10.76
C LYS A 601 -0.27 9.90 -10.51
N ALA A 602 -0.70 8.86 -9.79
CA ALA A 602 0.09 7.63 -9.65
C ALA A 602 0.42 6.95 -10.99
N SER A 603 -0.49 7.02 -11.97
CA SER A 603 -0.30 6.45 -13.32
C SER A 603 0.78 7.14 -14.15
N THR A 604 1.22 8.34 -13.74
CA THR A 604 2.31 9.11 -14.35
C THR A 604 3.48 9.28 -13.38
N THR A 605 3.48 8.55 -12.26
CA THR A 605 4.51 8.69 -11.20
C THR A 605 4.67 10.16 -10.79
N PHE A 606 3.53 10.84 -10.57
CA PHE A 606 3.46 12.27 -10.25
C PHE A 606 4.09 13.18 -11.32
N ASP A 607 3.87 12.83 -12.58
CA ASP A 607 4.45 13.44 -13.77
C ASP A 607 5.99 13.43 -13.72
N SER A 608 6.57 12.28 -13.40
CA SER A 608 8.03 12.10 -13.39
C SER A 608 8.47 10.73 -13.88
N GLN A 609 9.76 10.62 -14.15
CA GLN A 609 10.44 9.37 -14.50
C GLN A 609 11.57 9.13 -13.51
N SER A 610 11.75 7.89 -13.05
CA SER A 610 12.82 7.55 -12.11
C SER A 610 14.21 7.90 -12.65
N THR A 611 15.13 8.25 -11.76
CA THR A 611 16.56 8.35 -12.10
C THR A 611 17.48 7.74 -11.05
N TYR A 612 17.11 7.83 -9.77
CA TYR A 612 17.94 7.33 -8.67
C TYR A 612 17.11 7.12 -7.41
N VAL A 613 17.68 6.39 -6.44
CA VAL A 613 17.17 6.30 -5.07
C VAL A 613 18.31 6.65 -4.13
N ILE A 614 18.13 7.69 -3.31
CA ILE A 614 19.15 8.14 -2.34
C ILE A 614 19.07 7.27 -1.09
N PRO A 615 20.13 6.53 -0.71
CA PRO A 615 20.21 5.85 0.57
C PRO A 615 20.65 6.83 1.66
N VAL A 616 19.71 7.56 2.28
CA VAL A 616 20.02 8.56 3.32
C VAL A 616 20.55 7.88 4.58
N ASP A 617 19.86 6.83 5.03
CA ASP A 617 20.29 5.93 6.10
C ASP A 617 19.68 4.55 5.81
N PRO A 618 20.32 3.76 4.92
CA PRO A 618 19.75 2.53 4.40
C PRO A 618 19.55 1.49 5.50
N ALA A 619 20.42 1.45 6.51
CA ALA A 619 20.27 0.56 7.65
C ALA A 619 18.95 0.80 8.40
N LYS A 620 18.49 2.06 8.47
CA LYS A 620 17.24 2.46 9.12
C LYS A 620 16.03 2.56 8.18
N GLY A 621 16.17 2.18 6.91
CA GLY A 621 15.08 2.25 5.94
C GLY A 621 14.76 3.67 5.44
N LYS A 622 15.73 4.60 5.51
CA LYS A 622 15.52 5.99 5.07
C LYS A 622 16.01 6.17 3.63
N PHE A 623 15.06 6.24 2.70
CA PHE A 623 15.33 6.37 1.27
C PHE A 623 14.50 7.48 0.63
N ILE A 624 15.07 8.13 -0.38
CA ILE A 624 14.40 9.16 -1.18
C ILE A 624 14.38 8.71 -2.64
N TYR A 625 13.20 8.60 -3.22
CA TYR A 625 13.03 8.47 -4.67
C TYR A 625 13.44 9.79 -5.35
N MET A 626 14.24 9.71 -6.41
CA MET A 626 14.53 10.82 -7.31
C MET A 626 13.95 10.53 -8.68
N GLY A 627 13.18 11.48 -9.20
CA GLY A 627 12.73 11.49 -10.58
C GLY A 627 12.82 12.86 -11.23
N ASP A 628 12.86 12.86 -12.56
CA ASP A 628 12.83 14.05 -13.40
C ASP A 628 11.40 14.24 -13.95
N ARG A 629 10.87 15.46 -13.83
CA ARG A 629 9.69 15.95 -14.53
C ARG A 629 10.17 16.65 -15.80
N TRP A 630 10.30 15.88 -16.87
CA TRP A 630 10.80 16.35 -18.14
C TRP A 630 9.86 17.38 -18.79
N ASN A 631 10.43 18.50 -19.22
CA ASN A 631 9.75 19.48 -20.08
C ASN A 631 10.35 19.41 -21.48
N SER A 632 9.77 18.57 -22.36
CA SER A 632 10.31 18.31 -23.70
C SER A 632 10.38 19.56 -24.59
N SER A 633 9.54 20.57 -24.34
CA SER A 633 9.57 21.84 -25.07
C SER A 633 10.65 22.79 -24.57
N ASN A 634 11.15 22.58 -23.34
CA ASN A 634 12.08 23.47 -22.67
C ASN A 634 12.90 22.71 -21.61
N LEU A 635 13.84 21.87 -22.06
CA LEU A 635 14.53 20.93 -21.17
C LEU A 635 15.31 21.60 -20.03
N LYS A 636 15.82 22.83 -20.20
CA LYS A 636 16.44 23.61 -19.12
C LYS A 636 15.49 23.84 -17.94
N ASP A 637 14.18 23.76 -18.19
CA ASP A 637 13.11 23.99 -17.23
C ASP A 637 12.46 22.70 -16.71
N SER A 638 13.06 21.54 -17.02
CA SER A 638 12.71 20.28 -16.37
C SER A 638 12.89 20.39 -14.86
N ARG A 639 12.03 19.71 -14.09
CA ARG A 639 11.96 19.83 -12.62
C ARG A 639 12.28 18.51 -11.93
N TYR A 640 12.47 18.56 -10.62
CA TYR A 640 12.84 17.40 -9.81
C TYR A 640 11.69 16.98 -8.91
N ILE A 641 11.39 15.69 -8.89
CA ILE A 641 10.43 15.06 -7.97
C ILE A 641 11.19 14.18 -7.01
N TRP A 642 11.47 14.73 -5.82
CA TRP A 642 12.11 14.00 -4.73
C TRP A 642 11.07 13.71 -3.65
N LEU A 643 10.86 12.43 -3.37
CA LEU A 643 9.79 11.95 -2.49
C LEU A 643 10.30 10.83 -1.57
N PRO A 644 9.81 10.75 -0.32
CA PRO A 644 10.22 9.68 0.59
C PRO A 644 9.65 8.33 0.13
N LEU A 645 10.46 7.28 0.16
CA LEU A 645 10.00 5.91 -0.09
C LEU A 645 9.53 5.26 1.21
N GLU A 646 8.26 4.84 1.24
CA GLU A 646 7.67 4.17 2.40
C GLU A 646 7.72 2.65 2.23
N PHE A 647 8.26 1.94 3.23
CA PHE A 647 8.26 0.48 3.30
C PHE A 647 7.04 -0.03 4.06
N GLY A 648 6.45 -1.11 3.55
CA GLY A 648 5.39 -1.86 4.21
C GLY A 648 5.93 -2.81 5.28
N GLN A 649 5.15 -3.85 5.60
CA GLN A 649 5.50 -4.87 6.60
C GLN A 649 6.55 -5.86 6.09
N ASN A 650 6.65 -6.09 4.77
CA ASN A 650 7.58 -7.04 4.18
C ASN A 650 8.53 -6.36 3.20
N ASP A 651 8.36 -6.64 1.90
CA ASP A 651 9.15 -6.08 0.81
C ASP A 651 8.32 -5.13 -0.07
N GLU A 652 7.15 -4.71 0.41
CA GLU A 652 6.35 -3.71 -0.26
C GLU A 652 6.98 -2.33 -0.08
N ILE A 653 7.03 -1.55 -1.16
CA ILE A 653 7.33 -0.12 -1.11
C ILE A 653 6.20 0.68 -1.74
N THR A 654 6.03 1.92 -1.29
CA THR A 654 5.01 2.84 -1.79
C THR A 654 5.57 4.25 -1.89
N LEU A 655 5.22 4.93 -2.97
CA LEU A 655 5.51 6.34 -3.22
C LEU A 655 4.22 7.16 -3.14
N LYS A 656 4.21 8.19 -2.28
CA LYS A 656 3.08 9.09 -2.05
C LYS A 656 3.48 10.53 -2.39
N TRP A 657 2.52 11.31 -2.87
CA TRP A 657 2.72 12.74 -3.08
C TRP A 657 2.72 13.51 -1.75
N TYR A 658 3.61 14.49 -1.65
CA TYR A 658 3.66 15.49 -0.58
C TYR A 658 3.92 16.85 -1.23
N ASP A 659 3.03 17.83 -1.00
CA ASP A 659 3.23 19.19 -1.53
C ASP A 659 4.51 19.82 -0.97
N GLN A 660 4.82 19.52 0.30
CA GLN A 660 6.04 19.89 0.99
C GLN A 660 6.41 18.82 2.03
N TRP A 661 7.71 18.52 2.20
CA TRP A 661 8.18 17.57 3.23
C TRP A 661 9.64 17.80 3.65
N ASN A 662 10.06 17.26 4.80
CA ASN A 662 11.43 17.36 5.33
C ASN A 662 12.00 15.98 5.74
N LEU A 663 13.31 15.89 6.01
CA LEU A 663 14.00 14.63 6.29
C LEU A 663 13.52 13.94 7.57
N GLU A 664 12.90 14.65 8.52
CA GLU A 664 12.31 14.03 9.73
C GLU A 664 11.21 13.03 9.36
N LEU A 665 10.51 13.27 8.25
CA LEU A 665 9.48 12.36 7.73
C LEU A 665 10.05 10.95 7.45
N LEU A 666 11.33 10.83 7.08
CA LEU A 666 11.98 9.54 6.82
C LEU A 666 12.04 8.65 8.06
N ASN A 667 11.96 9.20 9.27
CA ASN A 667 12.02 8.42 10.51
C ASN A 667 10.89 7.38 10.63
N ARG A 668 9.75 7.59 9.97
CA ARG A 668 8.61 6.65 9.96
C ARG A 668 8.48 5.83 8.66
N MET A 669 9.40 6.01 7.71
CA MET A 669 9.28 5.43 6.38
C MET A 669 9.83 4.02 6.28
N GLY A 670 10.76 3.65 7.17
CA GLY A 670 11.32 2.30 7.24
C GLY A 670 10.28 1.21 7.54
N ARG A 671 10.71 -0.05 7.39
CA ARG A 671 9.89 -1.23 7.66
C ARG A 671 9.45 -1.25 9.12
N VAL A 672 8.26 -1.78 9.38
CA VAL A 672 7.76 -2.07 10.73
C VAL A 672 7.58 -3.57 10.86
N THR A 673 8.22 -4.15 11.87
CA THR A 673 8.04 -5.56 12.26
C THR A 673 7.01 -5.62 13.38
N VAL A 674 6.01 -6.48 13.24
CA VAL A 674 5.03 -6.74 14.29
C VAL A 674 5.60 -7.83 15.19
N ASP A 675 5.93 -7.49 16.43
CA ASP A 675 6.50 -8.44 17.41
C ASP A 675 5.40 -9.12 18.24
N THR A 676 4.20 -8.56 18.22
CA THR A 676 3.03 -9.16 18.88
C THR A 676 2.61 -10.43 18.13
N VAL A 677 2.49 -11.55 18.85
CA VAL A 677 1.92 -12.78 18.29
C VAL A 677 0.45 -12.53 17.99
N LEU A 678 0.09 -12.58 16.72
CA LEU A 678 -1.29 -12.39 16.24
C LEU A 678 -2.00 -13.74 16.11
N PRO A 679 -3.35 -13.77 16.19
CA PRO A 679 -4.12 -14.99 15.92
C PRO A 679 -3.76 -15.57 14.55
N THR A 680 -3.46 -16.87 14.49
CA THR A 680 -3.15 -17.58 13.25
C THR A 680 -4.29 -18.47 12.76
N LYS A 681 -5.26 -18.77 13.64
CA LYS A 681 -6.48 -19.52 13.31
C LYS A 681 -7.72 -18.96 14.01
N VAL A 682 -8.89 -19.24 13.44
CA VAL A 682 -10.20 -19.02 14.05
C VAL A 682 -11.20 -20.07 13.55
N THR A 683 -12.22 -20.35 14.35
CA THR A 683 -13.30 -21.28 13.98
C THR A 683 -14.19 -20.64 12.90
N VAL A 684 -14.68 -21.43 11.94
CA VAL A 684 -15.64 -20.96 10.92
C VAL A 684 -16.83 -20.24 11.59
N GLY A 685 -17.16 -19.05 11.08
CA GLY A 685 -18.24 -18.20 11.59
C GLY A 685 -17.85 -17.31 12.78
N GLN A 686 -16.69 -17.52 13.42
CA GLN A 686 -16.19 -16.69 14.49
C GLN A 686 -15.24 -15.60 13.98
N LEU A 687 -15.15 -14.50 14.71
CA LEU A 687 -14.20 -13.42 14.43
C LEU A 687 -12.92 -13.61 15.24
N PRO A 688 -11.74 -13.30 14.67
CA PRO A 688 -10.50 -13.32 15.41
C PRO A 688 -10.46 -12.20 16.45
N ASP A 689 -9.96 -12.50 17.65
CA ASP A 689 -9.71 -11.50 18.69
C ASP A 689 -8.41 -10.74 18.38
N MET A 690 -8.54 -9.62 17.65
CA MET A 690 -7.41 -8.81 17.20
C MET A 690 -7.04 -7.74 18.23
N PRO A 691 -5.76 -7.63 18.65
CA PRO A 691 -5.36 -6.69 19.69
C PRO A 691 -5.43 -5.24 19.20
N GLY A 692 -5.99 -4.32 20.00
CA GLY A 692 -6.05 -2.88 19.67
C GLY A 692 -4.72 -2.13 19.82
N ILE A 693 -3.74 -2.73 20.51
CA ILE A 693 -2.38 -2.22 20.69
C ILE A 693 -1.43 -3.37 20.36
N ILE A 694 -0.40 -3.08 19.57
CA ILE A 694 0.66 -4.03 19.24
C ILE A 694 2.03 -3.46 19.59
N HIS A 695 2.93 -4.35 19.96
CA HIS A 695 4.36 -4.10 20.03
C HIS A 695 4.98 -4.25 18.63
N VAL A 696 5.73 -3.22 18.22
CA VAL A 696 6.42 -3.18 16.93
C VAL A 696 7.87 -2.76 17.08
N THR A 697 8.69 -3.19 16.14
CA THR A 697 10.06 -2.74 15.98
C THR A 697 10.21 -2.02 14.64
N THR A 698 10.65 -0.76 14.68
CA THR A 698 10.88 0.09 13.51
C THR A 698 12.21 -0.22 12.83
N GLY A 699 12.37 0.25 11.58
CA GLY A 699 13.58 0.05 10.79
C GLY A 699 14.87 0.54 11.45
N ASP A 700 14.80 1.48 12.40
CA ASP A 700 15.95 1.94 13.18
C ASP A 700 16.25 1.11 14.44
N GLY A 701 15.52 0.03 14.67
CA GLY A 701 15.65 -0.85 15.82
C GLY A 701 14.90 -0.38 17.06
N THR A 702 14.13 0.71 16.99
CA THR A 702 13.31 1.17 18.12
C THR A 702 12.11 0.24 18.30
N SER A 703 11.95 -0.28 19.50
CA SER A 703 10.78 -1.10 19.87
C SER A 703 9.81 -0.28 20.73
N LEU A 704 8.53 -0.30 20.37
CA LEU A 704 7.49 0.43 21.09
C LEU A 704 6.10 -0.20 20.93
N ASN A 705 5.19 0.16 21.84
CA ASN A 705 3.76 -0.11 21.68
C ASN A 705 3.11 0.99 20.83
N THR A 706 2.25 0.61 19.89
CA THR A 706 1.50 1.55 19.05
C THR A 706 0.06 1.04 18.84
N PRO A 707 -0.96 1.92 18.77
CA PRO A 707 -2.31 1.52 18.45
C PRO A 707 -2.42 1.01 17.01
N VAL A 708 -3.34 0.09 16.79
CA VAL A 708 -3.66 -0.45 15.46
C VAL A 708 -5.17 -0.42 15.24
N VAL A 709 -5.58 -0.08 14.02
CA VAL A 709 -6.98 -0.17 13.58
C VAL A 709 -7.09 -1.30 12.57
N TRP A 710 -7.75 -2.39 12.98
CA TRP A 710 -8.00 -3.56 12.13
C TRP A 710 -9.27 -3.39 11.30
N SER A 711 -9.23 -3.91 10.07
CA SER A 711 -10.37 -4.03 9.17
C SER A 711 -10.79 -5.49 9.08
N VAL A 712 -11.81 -5.86 9.84
CA VAL A 712 -12.35 -7.22 9.91
C VAL A 712 -13.76 -7.23 9.31
N ASN A 713 -14.00 -8.09 8.32
CA ASN A 713 -15.31 -8.30 7.72
C ASN A 713 -15.82 -9.71 8.04
N ALA A 714 -16.96 -9.81 8.72
CA ALA A 714 -17.50 -11.09 9.19
C ALA A 714 -17.83 -12.08 8.07
N SER A 715 -18.17 -11.61 6.86
CA SER A 715 -18.45 -12.51 5.73
C SER A 715 -17.24 -13.34 5.31
N ASP A 716 -16.02 -12.83 5.54
CA ASP A 716 -14.79 -13.47 5.09
C ASP A 716 -14.48 -14.72 5.92
N PHE A 717 -15.06 -14.83 7.12
CA PHE A 717 -14.89 -15.94 8.07
C PHE A 717 -16.01 -16.99 7.99
N ALA A 718 -16.96 -16.83 7.07
CA ALA A 718 -18.15 -17.71 6.99
C ALA A 718 -17.86 -19.11 6.42
N LYS A 719 -16.66 -19.34 5.87
CA LYS A 719 -16.26 -20.60 5.24
C LYS A 719 -14.79 -20.90 5.55
N PRO A 720 -14.38 -22.19 5.49
CA PRO A 720 -12.97 -22.53 5.58
C PRO A 720 -12.16 -21.79 4.52
N GLY A 721 -11.07 -21.16 4.92
CA GLY A 721 -10.23 -20.37 4.00
C GLY A 721 -9.08 -19.70 4.73
N THR A 722 -8.18 -19.07 3.99
CA THR A 722 -7.20 -18.15 4.59
C THR A 722 -7.69 -16.73 4.37
N VAL A 723 -7.96 -16.00 5.44
CA VAL A 723 -8.36 -14.59 5.40
C VAL A 723 -7.15 -13.71 5.71
N THR A 724 -6.95 -12.65 4.93
CA THR A 724 -5.95 -11.62 5.24
C THR A 724 -6.65 -10.43 5.89
N VAL A 725 -6.42 -10.24 7.19
CA VAL A 725 -6.93 -9.10 7.95
C VAL A 725 -5.96 -7.95 7.82
N GLY A 726 -6.42 -6.83 7.26
CA GLY A 726 -5.64 -5.60 7.15
C GLY A 726 -5.70 -4.77 8.44
N GLY A 727 -4.59 -4.13 8.78
CA GLY A 727 -4.49 -3.17 9.89
C GLY A 727 -3.78 -1.90 9.46
N THR A 728 -4.05 -0.80 10.14
CA THR A 728 -3.35 0.48 9.92
C THR A 728 -2.78 1.01 11.23
N LEU A 729 -1.58 1.59 11.17
CA LEU A 729 -0.85 2.15 12.30
C LEU A 729 -0.94 3.70 12.27
N PRO A 730 -1.84 4.33 13.05
CA PRO A 730 -2.09 5.77 12.96
C PRO A 730 -0.85 6.62 13.26
N GLU A 731 -0.05 6.22 14.24
CA GLU A 731 1.17 6.94 14.65
C GLU A 731 2.29 6.86 13.59
N PHE A 732 2.19 5.90 12.66
CA PHE A 732 3.09 5.73 11.54
C PHE A 732 2.51 6.29 10.24
N GLY A 733 1.63 7.30 10.32
CA GLY A 733 1.02 7.92 9.15
C GLY A 733 0.03 7.01 8.41
N GLY A 734 -0.59 6.07 9.12
CA GLY A 734 -1.54 5.11 8.55
C GLY A 734 -0.86 3.96 7.81
N LYS A 735 0.39 3.62 8.17
CA LYS A 735 1.13 2.50 7.58
C LYS A 735 0.31 1.21 7.67
N ALA A 736 0.18 0.51 6.54
CA ALA A 736 -0.57 -0.73 6.46
C ALA A 736 0.24 -1.93 6.98
N ILE A 737 -0.43 -2.79 7.75
CA ILE A 737 0.06 -4.10 8.18
C ILE A 737 -1.01 -5.16 7.88
N GLN A 738 -0.64 -6.43 7.92
CA GLN A 738 -1.56 -7.53 7.63
C GLN A 738 -1.29 -8.75 8.52
N ALA A 739 -2.35 -9.50 8.79
CA ALA A 739 -2.32 -10.80 9.47
C ALA A 739 -3.04 -11.84 8.61
N LYS A 740 -2.43 -13.01 8.42
CA LYS A 740 -3.08 -14.14 7.74
C LYS A 740 -3.66 -15.08 8.80
N ILE A 741 -4.95 -15.38 8.67
CA ILE A 741 -5.71 -16.16 9.64
C ILE A 741 -6.36 -17.34 8.90
N SER A 742 -6.08 -18.56 9.35
CA SER A 742 -6.74 -19.75 8.86
C SER A 742 -8.12 -19.90 9.52
N VAL A 743 -9.16 -19.89 8.71
CA VAL A 743 -10.53 -20.17 9.13
C VAL A 743 -10.75 -21.66 8.96
N ILE A 744 -10.94 -22.39 10.06
CA ILE A 744 -10.99 -23.85 10.08
C ILE A 744 -12.20 -24.26 10.92
N PRO A 745 -13.06 -25.19 10.45
CA PRO A 745 -14.14 -25.72 11.29
C PRO A 745 -13.58 -26.42 12.54
N GLU A 746 -14.37 -26.46 13.61
CA GLU A 746 -14.12 -27.41 14.70
C GLU A 746 -14.52 -28.83 14.26
N HIS A 747 -14.05 -29.85 14.99
CA HIS A 747 -14.51 -31.23 14.84
C HIS A 747 -14.31 -31.87 13.44
N VAL A 748 -13.27 -31.43 12.72
CA VAL A 748 -12.91 -32.01 11.42
C VAL A 748 -12.34 -33.42 11.61
N ILE A 749 -13.00 -34.42 11.03
CA ILE A 749 -12.62 -35.83 11.12
C ILE A 749 -11.91 -36.34 9.86
N TYR A 750 -12.14 -35.71 8.71
CA TYR A 750 -11.35 -35.95 7.50
C TYR A 750 -10.93 -34.63 6.88
N PHE A 751 -9.64 -34.53 6.53
CA PHE A 751 -9.11 -33.44 5.70
C PHE A 751 -8.27 -34.02 4.57
N VAL A 752 -8.83 -33.99 3.36
CA VAL A 752 -8.23 -34.58 2.16
C VAL A 752 -7.72 -33.47 1.26
N HIS A 753 -6.45 -33.53 0.88
CA HIS A 753 -5.90 -32.68 -0.17
C HIS A 753 -5.75 -33.50 -1.45
N ALA A 754 -6.70 -33.33 -2.36
CA ALA A 754 -6.87 -34.18 -3.54
C ALA A 754 -5.69 -34.08 -4.52
N GLY A 755 -4.89 -33.01 -4.45
CA GLY A 755 -3.64 -32.90 -5.18
C GLY A 755 -2.56 -33.92 -4.76
N GLY A 756 -2.72 -34.56 -3.60
CA GLY A 756 -1.82 -35.60 -3.10
C GLY A 756 -0.43 -35.10 -2.71
N ALA A 757 -0.26 -33.81 -2.42
CA ALA A 757 1.02 -33.19 -2.10
C ALA A 757 0.99 -32.47 -0.75
N ALA A 758 2.08 -32.54 0.02
CA ALA A 758 2.22 -31.83 1.29
C ALA A 758 2.55 -30.34 1.04
N THR A 759 1.56 -29.55 0.61
CA THR A 759 1.72 -28.11 0.46
C THR A 759 1.84 -27.44 1.83
N SER A 760 2.53 -26.29 1.90
CA SER A 760 2.80 -25.60 3.17
C SER A 760 1.54 -25.24 3.97
N ASP A 761 0.48 -24.84 3.27
CA ASP A 761 -0.82 -24.52 3.85
C ASP A 761 -1.58 -25.76 4.31
N TYR A 762 -1.52 -26.88 3.57
CA TYR A 762 -2.06 -28.17 4.02
C TYR A 762 -1.40 -28.62 5.32
N VAL A 763 -0.07 -28.63 5.39
CA VAL A 763 0.68 -29.01 6.60
C VAL A 763 0.28 -28.15 7.79
N THR A 764 0.16 -26.83 7.57
CA THR A 764 -0.26 -25.89 8.61
C THR A 764 -1.68 -26.18 9.08
N TRP A 765 -2.63 -26.36 8.15
CA TRP A 765 -4.02 -26.62 8.50
C TRP A 765 -4.20 -27.95 9.21
N SER A 766 -3.60 -29.03 8.70
CA SER A 766 -3.65 -30.35 9.32
C SER A 766 -3.10 -30.32 10.75
N SER A 767 -2.05 -29.54 11.03
CA SER A 767 -1.50 -29.40 12.38
C SER A 767 -2.50 -28.85 13.40
N TYR A 768 -3.47 -28.04 12.96
CA TYR A 768 -4.51 -27.49 13.84
C TYR A 768 -5.65 -28.48 14.15
N MET A 769 -5.73 -29.58 13.40
CA MET A 769 -6.81 -30.58 13.46
C MET A 769 -6.28 -31.98 13.80
N GLN A 770 -4.98 -32.13 14.05
CA GLN A 770 -4.29 -33.43 14.11
C GLN A 770 -4.91 -34.41 15.12
N GLU A 771 -5.48 -33.90 16.20
CA GLU A 771 -6.08 -34.69 17.28
C GLU A 771 -7.44 -35.31 16.91
N THR A 772 -8.15 -34.75 15.93
CA THR A 772 -9.51 -35.18 15.53
C THR A 772 -9.53 -35.92 14.19
N LEU A 773 -8.48 -35.80 13.39
CA LEU A 773 -8.42 -36.43 12.07
C LEU A 773 -8.33 -37.96 12.17
N LEU A 774 -9.19 -38.65 11.42
CA LEU A 774 -9.13 -40.08 11.15
C LEU A 774 -8.10 -40.43 10.05
N ASN A 775 -7.64 -39.43 9.28
CA ASN A 775 -6.58 -39.56 8.28
C ASN A 775 -5.31 -38.73 8.56
N PRO A 776 -4.76 -38.71 9.79
CA PRO A 776 -3.78 -37.72 10.24
C PRO A 776 -2.42 -37.79 9.51
N ASN A 777 -2.14 -38.90 8.84
CA ASN A 777 -0.85 -39.16 8.16
C ASN A 777 -1.01 -39.43 6.65
N THR A 778 -2.23 -39.30 6.11
CA THR A 778 -2.52 -39.67 4.72
C THR A 778 -3.25 -38.53 4.02
N ILE A 779 -2.54 -37.90 3.07
CA ILE A 779 -2.98 -36.69 2.35
C ILE A 779 -4.16 -36.98 1.42
N ASP A 780 -4.01 -38.02 0.60
CA ASP A 780 -5.00 -38.56 -0.32
C ASP A 780 -4.64 -40.02 -0.62
N GLN A 781 -5.63 -40.84 -0.92
CA GLN A 781 -5.45 -42.25 -1.28
C GLN A 781 -6.62 -42.77 -2.10
N GLN A 782 -6.46 -43.94 -2.71
CA GLN A 782 -7.55 -44.65 -3.36
C GLN A 782 -8.45 -45.31 -2.30
N TYR A 783 -9.77 -45.27 -2.52
CA TYR A 783 -10.72 -46.08 -1.77
C TYR A 783 -10.66 -47.54 -2.24
N ASP A 784 -10.23 -48.44 -1.37
CA ASP A 784 -10.14 -49.88 -1.61
C ASP A 784 -10.31 -50.66 -0.29
N PRO A 785 -11.56 -50.95 0.12
CA PRO A 785 -11.85 -51.66 1.37
C PRO A 785 -11.19 -53.03 1.45
N THR A 786 -10.88 -53.67 0.32
CA THR A 786 -10.20 -54.98 0.30
C THR A 786 -8.77 -54.91 0.83
N LYS A 787 -8.18 -53.71 0.84
CA LYS A 787 -6.86 -53.41 1.41
C LYS A 787 -6.96 -52.65 2.74
N GLY A 788 -8.16 -52.53 3.32
CA GLY A 788 -8.40 -51.72 4.52
C GLY A 788 -8.38 -50.21 4.28
N GLN A 789 -8.42 -49.75 3.01
CA GLN A 789 -8.52 -48.34 2.67
C GLN A 789 -9.99 -47.92 2.63
N THR A 790 -10.49 -47.47 3.79
CA THR A 790 -11.90 -47.16 4.04
C THR A 790 -12.35 -45.78 3.56
N TRP A 791 -11.44 -45.00 2.97
CA TRP A 791 -11.76 -43.69 2.40
C TRP A 791 -10.82 -43.37 1.24
N GLY A 792 -11.24 -42.50 0.32
CA GLY A 792 -10.39 -42.02 -0.78
C GLY A 792 -11.14 -41.83 -2.09
N TYR A 793 -10.39 -41.55 -3.17
CA TYR A 793 -10.95 -41.46 -4.51
C TYR A 793 -11.33 -42.85 -5.06
N VAL A 794 -12.43 -42.92 -5.80
CA VAL A 794 -12.97 -44.18 -6.33
C VAL A 794 -12.49 -44.42 -7.76
N GLY A 795 -12.01 -45.62 -8.04
CA GLY A 795 -11.60 -46.07 -9.38
C GLY A 795 -10.20 -45.61 -9.82
N ASN A 796 -9.83 -45.96 -11.05
CA ASN A 796 -8.47 -45.75 -11.61
C ASN A 796 -8.41 -44.63 -12.67
N SER A 797 -9.50 -43.88 -12.83
CA SER A 797 -9.72 -42.97 -13.96
C SER A 797 -9.38 -41.50 -13.62
N THR A 798 -8.55 -41.25 -12.62
CA THR A 798 -8.26 -39.89 -12.11
C THR A 798 -6.76 -39.63 -12.07
N ASN A 799 -6.37 -38.37 -12.19
CA ASN A 799 -4.99 -37.91 -12.04
C ASN A 799 -4.91 -36.87 -10.92
N ALA A 800 -3.81 -36.85 -10.18
CA ALA A 800 -3.45 -35.76 -9.28
C ALA A 800 -2.53 -34.77 -10.00
N SER A 801 -2.71 -33.48 -9.71
CA SER A 801 -1.87 -32.38 -10.18
C SER A 801 -1.48 -31.52 -8.98
N GLY A 802 -0.67 -32.08 -8.07
CA GLY A 802 -0.14 -31.38 -6.91
C GLY A 802 1.39 -31.46 -6.83
N ASN A 803 2.01 -30.46 -6.21
CA ASN A 803 3.42 -30.45 -5.85
C ASN A 803 3.62 -29.66 -4.55
N ALA A 804 4.77 -29.82 -3.89
CA ALA A 804 5.02 -29.20 -2.58
C ALA A 804 5.07 -27.65 -2.60
N THR A 805 5.29 -27.03 -3.77
CA THR A 805 5.32 -25.57 -3.94
C THR A 805 3.95 -24.97 -4.28
N GLY A 806 2.93 -25.81 -4.53
CA GLY A 806 1.55 -25.40 -4.75
C GLY A 806 0.83 -25.01 -3.45
N ASN A 807 -0.48 -24.86 -3.53
CA ASN A 807 -1.35 -24.58 -2.37
C ASN A 807 -2.59 -25.50 -2.37
N LEU A 808 -3.45 -25.36 -1.36
CA LEU A 808 -4.67 -26.16 -1.18
C LEU A 808 -5.58 -26.16 -2.40
N PHE A 809 -5.67 -25.05 -3.15
CA PHE A 809 -6.59 -24.91 -4.27
C PHE A 809 -5.97 -25.26 -5.63
N THR A 810 -4.72 -24.85 -5.87
CA THR A 810 -4.01 -25.07 -7.13
C THR A 810 -3.53 -26.50 -7.30
N SER A 811 -3.37 -27.24 -6.20
CA SER A 811 -3.10 -28.67 -6.21
C SER A 811 -4.41 -29.44 -6.11
N LEU A 812 -4.75 -30.24 -7.13
CA LEU A 812 -6.08 -30.86 -7.25
C LEU A 812 -6.05 -32.26 -7.86
N ARG A 813 -7.18 -32.98 -7.74
CA ARG A 813 -7.47 -34.20 -8.52
C ARG A 813 -8.47 -33.89 -9.61
N TYR A 814 -8.27 -34.47 -10.78
CA TYR A 814 -9.17 -34.31 -11.92
C TYR A 814 -9.39 -35.64 -12.65
N LEU A 815 -10.50 -35.74 -13.36
CA LEU A 815 -10.83 -36.91 -14.17
C LEU A 815 -9.91 -36.99 -15.40
N LYS A 816 -9.44 -38.19 -15.74
CA LYS A 816 -8.62 -38.43 -16.94
C LYS A 816 -9.49 -38.23 -18.18
N GLY A 817 -9.04 -37.43 -19.15
CA GLY A 817 -9.85 -36.99 -20.30
C GLY A 817 -10.73 -38.09 -20.93
N ASN A 818 -12.04 -37.91 -20.84
CA ASN A 818 -13.10 -38.80 -21.34
C ASN A 818 -13.20 -40.21 -20.73
N SER A 819 -12.58 -40.46 -19.57
CA SER A 819 -12.69 -41.75 -18.85
C SER A 819 -14.01 -41.95 -18.12
N GLY A 820 -14.93 -40.99 -18.18
CA GLY A 820 -16.25 -41.01 -17.56
C GLY A 820 -16.80 -39.60 -17.36
N ASN A 821 -17.80 -39.47 -16.49
CA ASN A 821 -18.35 -38.18 -16.06
C ASN A 821 -18.19 -37.94 -14.55
N ASP A 822 -17.78 -38.93 -13.76
CA ASP A 822 -17.80 -38.87 -12.30
C ASP A 822 -16.40 -38.89 -11.72
N LEU A 823 -16.08 -37.88 -10.93
CA LEU A 823 -14.96 -37.91 -9.98
C LEU A 823 -15.56 -38.09 -8.57
N THR A 824 -15.44 -39.29 -8.02
CA THR A 824 -16.07 -39.67 -6.75
C THR A 824 -15.03 -39.92 -5.66
N TYR A 825 -15.32 -39.43 -4.46
CA TYR A 825 -14.68 -39.84 -3.21
C TYR A 825 -15.69 -40.59 -2.35
N ALA A 826 -15.21 -41.62 -1.66
CA ALA A 826 -15.98 -42.42 -0.72
C ALA A 826 -15.31 -42.41 0.65
N PHE A 827 -16.13 -42.46 1.70
CA PHE A 827 -15.72 -42.51 3.10
C PHE A 827 -16.62 -43.48 3.85
N ASP A 828 -16.06 -44.52 4.47
CA ASP A 828 -16.80 -45.35 5.42
C ASP A 828 -16.92 -44.56 6.72
N LEU A 829 -18.14 -44.17 7.07
CA LEU A 829 -18.48 -43.35 8.23
C LEU A 829 -19.58 -44.04 9.01
N ASN A 830 -19.68 -43.83 10.32
CA ASN A 830 -20.83 -44.36 11.05
C ASN A 830 -22.12 -43.68 10.58
N LYS A 831 -23.25 -44.27 10.99
CA LYS A 831 -24.54 -43.63 10.77
C LYS A 831 -24.58 -42.33 11.58
N GLY A 832 -24.89 -41.23 10.91
CA GLY A 832 -24.80 -39.92 11.54
C GLY A 832 -25.13 -38.74 10.64
N ARG A 833 -24.93 -37.53 11.17
CA ARG A 833 -25.05 -36.27 10.43
C ARG A 833 -23.71 -35.57 10.39
N TYR A 834 -23.33 -35.16 9.19
CA TYR A 834 -22.04 -34.54 8.95
C TYR A 834 -22.19 -33.21 8.21
N THR A 835 -21.19 -32.35 8.35
CA THR A 835 -20.99 -31.21 7.46
C THR A 835 -19.83 -31.50 6.50
N VAL A 836 -20.04 -31.23 5.21
CA VAL A 836 -19.05 -31.44 4.15
C VAL A 836 -18.65 -30.11 3.52
N TYR A 837 -17.37 -29.78 3.55
CA TYR A 837 -16.81 -28.68 2.75
C TYR A 837 -15.99 -29.20 1.59
N VAL A 838 -16.07 -28.50 0.46
CA VAL A 838 -15.36 -28.84 -0.77
C VAL A 838 -14.67 -27.59 -1.33
N GLY A 839 -13.36 -27.68 -1.53
CA GLY A 839 -12.57 -26.66 -2.21
C GLY A 839 -12.49 -26.89 -3.71
N LEU A 840 -12.75 -25.85 -4.50
CA LEU A 840 -12.81 -25.90 -5.96
C LEU A 840 -12.05 -24.72 -6.57
N HIS A 841 -11.26 -25.01 -7.60
CA HIS A 841 -10.51 -24.01 -8.38
C HIS A 841 -10.15 -24.58 -9.76
N ASP A 842 -10.04 -23.72 -10.78
CA ASP A 842 -9.53 -24.07 -12.11
C ASP A 842 -8.17 -23.41 -12.39
N PRO A 843 -7.05 -24.13 -12.18
CA PRO A 843 -5.71 -23.61 -12.51
C PRO A 843 -5.50 -23.47 -14.02
N TRP A 844 -6.41 -24.00 -14.84
CA TRP A 844 -6.39 -23.94 -16.29
C TRP A 844 -7.49 -23.04 -16.86
N TYR A 845 -8.02 -22.09 -16.07
CA TYR A 845 -9.12 -21.21 -16.48
C TYR A 845 -8.83 -20.42 -17.77
N GLN A 846 -7.59 -19.98 -17.98
CA GLN A 846 -7.21 -19.27 -19.20
C GLN A 846 -7.50 -20.07 -20.51
N TRP A 847 -7.51 -21.40 -20.42
CA TRP A 847 -7.83 -22.29 -21.52
C TRP A 847 -9.28 -22.78 -21.50
N SER A 848 -9.85 -23.04 -20.31
CA SER A 848 -11.23 -23.54 -20.20
C SER A 848 -12.28 -22.45 -20.37
N LYS A 849 -11.98 -21.22 -19.93
CA LYS A 849 -12.87 -20.04 -19.99
C LYS A 849 -14.28 -20.34 -19.44
N GLY A 850 -14.36 -21.08 -18.34
CA GLY A 850 -15.63 -21.45 -17.71
C GLY A 850 -16.35 -22.66 -18.31
N ASN A 851 -15.71 -23.39 -19.24
CA ASN A 851 -16.29 -24.61 -19.82
C ASN A 851 -16.31 -25.81 -18.86
N ARG A 852 -15.55 -25.78 -17.76
CA ARG A 852 -15.69 -26.80 -16.72
C ARG A 852 -16.93 -26.49 -15.90
N ILE A 853 -17.95 -27.34 -16.07
CA ILE A 853 -19.23 -27.23 -15.37
C ILE A 853 -19.56 -28.57 -14.72
N ALA A 854 -19.88 -28.58 -13.43
CA ALA A 854 -20.18 -29.80 -12.69
C ALA A 854 -21.44 -29.69 -11.83
N ASP A 855 -22.12 -30.82 -11.65
CA ASP A 855 -23.05 -31.01 -10.54
C ASP A 855 -22.28 -31.61 -9.36
N ILE A 856 -22.48 -31.05 -8.16
CA ILE A 856 -21.94 -31.59 -6.92
C ILE A 856 -23.01 -32.47 -6.29
N ARG A 857 -22.72 -33.77 -6.18
CA ARG A 857 -23.63 -34.77 -5.62
C ARG A 857 -23.07 -35.34 -4.34
N ILE A 858 -23.93 -35.52 -3.33
CA ILE A 858 -23.60 -36.19 -2.08
C ILE A 858 -24.62 -37.31 -1.86
N ASN A 859 -24.15 -38.53 -1.62
CA ASN A 859 -24.95 -39.74 -1.46
C ASN A 859 -25.95 -39.94 -2.63
N GLY A 860 -25.52 -39.62 -3.85
CA GLY A 860 -26.32 -39.69 -5.08
C GLY A 860 -27.27 -38.51 -5.32
N GLU A 861 -27.49 -37.64 -4.33
CA GLU A 861 -28.36 -36.46 -4.46
C GLU A 861 -27.58 -35.25 -4.98
N THR A 862 -28.08 -34.56 -6.01
CA THR A 862 -27.49 -33.31 -6.51
C THR A 862 -27.74 -32.16 -5.53
N LYS A 863 -26.70 -31.76 -4.79
CA LYS A 863 -26.73 -30.64 -3.85
C LYS A 863 -26.49 -29.29 -4.53
N ARG A 864 -25.71 -29.28 -5.62
CA ARG A 864 -25.54 -28.09 -6.48
C ARG A 864 -25.48 -28.51 -7.93
N SER A 865 -26.31 -27.90 -8.78
CA SER A 865 -26.29 -28.16 -10.21
C SER A 865 -25.59 -27.03 -10.98
N GLY A 866 -24.88 -27.37 -12.05
CA GLY A 866 -24.31 -26.39 -12.99
C GLY A 866 -23.24 -25.48 -12.39
N TYR A 867 -22.46 -25.95 -11.41
CA TYR A 867 -21.35 -25.19 -10.85
C TYR A 867 -20.28 -24.94 -11.92
N VAL A 868 -19.99 -23.67 -12.18
CA VAL A 868 -18.98 -23.23 -13.16
C VAL A 868 -17.65 -23.00 -12.44
N PHE A 869 -16.60 -23.70 -12.86
CA PHE A 869 -15.28 -23.47 -12.29
C PHE A 869 -14.65 -22.18 -12.86
N THR A 870 -13.95 -21.45 -12.00
CA THR A 870 -13.23 -20.22 -12.33
C THR A 870 -11.80 -20.27 -11.78
N ASP A 871 -10.99 -19.25 -12.07
CA ASP A 871 -9.68 -19.05 -11.46
C ASP A 871 -9.75 -18.58 -9.99
N ALA A 872 -10.94 -18.28 -9.45
CA ALA A 872 -11.12 -17.98 -8.04
C ALA A 872 -11.01 -19.24 -7.17
N TYR A 873 -10.67 -19.06 -5.89
CA TYR A 873 -10.76 -20.10 -4.86
C TYR A 873 -12.18 -20.08 -4.29
N ASP A 874 -12.97 -21.12 -4.55
CA ASP A 874 -14.33 -21.23 -4.01
C ASP A 874 -14.45 -22.43 -3.07
N VAL A 875 -15.34 -22.29 -2.09
CA VAL A 875 -15.63 -23.30 -1.08
C VAL A 875 -17.13 -23.49 -0.99
N LEU A 876 -17.56 -24.74 -1.14
CA LEU A 876 -18.95 -25.14 -0.98
C LEU A 876 -19.10 -25.87 0.35
N GLY A 877 -20.13 -25.52 1.12
CA GLY A 877 -20.45 -26.17 2.39
C GLY A 877 -21.85 -26.78 2.34
N TYR A 878 -21.97 -28.00 2.85
CA TYR A 878 -23.22 -28.75 2.93
C TYR A 878 -23.38 -29.30 4.35
N SER A 879 -24.26 -28.68 5.14
CA SER A 879 -24.58 -29.11 6.51
C SER A 879 -25.68 -30.17 6.54
N ASN A 880 -25.78 -30.93 7.63
CA ASN A 880 -26.81 -31.95 7.85
C ASN A 880 -26.83 -33.04 6.76
N VAL A 881 -25.66 -33.44 6.26
CA VAL A 881 -25.52 -34.58 5.36
C VAL A 881 -25.75 -35.86 6.15
N GLU A 882 -26.86 -36.55 5.89
CA GLU A 882 -27.18 -37.81 6.56
C GLU A 882 -26.44 -38.99 5.92
N VAL A 883 -25.79 -39.79 6.77
CA VAL A 883 -25.20 -41.09 6.43
C VAL A 883 -26.05 -42.18 7.08
N THR A 884 -26.74 -42.99 6.27
CA THR A 884 -27.63 -44.06 6.79
C THR A 884 -27.05 -45.46 6.63
N ASN A 885 -26.19 -45.67 5.64
CA ASN A 885 -25.71 -47.00 5.22
C ASN A 885 -24.22 -47.21 5.55
N GLY A 886 -23.66 -46.42 6.46
CA GLY A 886 -22.26 -46.51 6.86
C GLY A 886 -21.27 -45.92 5.85
N LYS A 887 -21.73 -45.11 4.89
CA LYS A 887 -20.91 -44.60 3.79
C LYS A 887 -21.37 -43.21 3.33
N LEU A 888 -20.42 -42.31 3.12
CA LEU A 888 -20.60 -41.03 2.44
C LEU A 888 -19.91 -41.05 1.08
N GLU A 889 -20.62 -40.65 0.03
CA GLU A 889 -20.07 -40.51 -1.32
C GLU A 889 -20.23 -39.08 -1.81
N LEU A 890 -19.11 -38.44 -2.16
CA LEU A 890 -19.06 -37.11 -2.77
C LEU A 890 -18.65 -37.27 -4.24
N THR A 891 -19.51 -36.87 -5.16
CA THR A 891 -19.24 -36.94 -6.61
C THR A 891 -19.27 -35.55 -7.23
N VAL A 892 -18.18 -35.18 -7.90
CA VAL A 892 -18.15 -34.07 -8.85
C VAL A 892 -18.49 -34.65 -10.22
N HIS A 893 -19.74 -34.48 -10.63
CA HIS A 893 -20.27 -35.01 -11.89
C HIS A 893 -20.16 -33.96 -12.99
N ARG A 894 -19.62 -34.33 -14.16
CA ARG A 894 -19.62 -33.45 -15.34
C ARG A 894 -21.06 -33.11 -15.72
N SER A 895 -21.41 -31.84 -15.63
CA SER A 895 -22.79 -31.40 -15.90
C SER A 895 -23.15 -31.65 -17.36
N ALA A 896 -24.43 -31.94 -17.62
CA ALA A 896 -24.94 -32.13 -18.98
C ALA A 896 -24.79 -30.86 -19.85
N SER A 897 -24.66 -29.69 -19.22
CA SER A 897 -24.40 -28.41 -19.91
C SER A 897 -22.91 -28.16 -20.20
N ALA A 898 -22.01 -29.01 -19.72
CA ALA A 898 -20.58 -28.88 -20.01
C ALA A 898 -20.28 -29.33 -21.46
N PRO A 899 -19.40 -28.63 -22.20
CA PRO A 899 -18.98 -29.04 -23.54
C PRO A 899 -18.15 -30.33 -23.50
N ALA A 900 -17.97 -30.97 -24.67
CA ALA A 900 -17.25 -32.24 -24.79
C ALA A 900 -15.73 -32.15 -24.56
N THR A 901 -15.16 -30.94 -24.50
CA THR A 901 -13.73 -30.69 -24.28
C THR A 901 -13.54 -29.67 -23.16
N ASN A 902 -12.39 -29.74 -22.47
CA ASN A 902 -12.06 -28.86 -21.33
C ASN A 902 -13.14 -28.84 -20.23
N SER A 903 -13.74 -30.00 -19.96
CA SER A 903 -14.88 -30.17 -19.04
C SER A 903 -14.65 -31.26 -17.99
N ASP A 904 -13.40 -31.61 -17.73
CA ASP A 904 -13.07 -32.63 -16.74
C ASP A 904 -13.46 -32.15 -15.34
N PRO A 905 -14.25 -32.95 -14.59
CA PRO A 905 -14.49 -32.72 -13.18
C PRO A 905 -13.19 -32.64 -12.38
N GLN A 906 -13.14 -31.75 -11.41
CA GLN A 906 -11.97 -31.53 -10.57
C GLN A 906 -12.37 -31.15 -9.14
N ILE A 907 -11.48 -31.45 -8.19
CA ILE A 907 -11.66 -31.16 -6.78
C ILE A 907 -10.29 -30.90 -6.13
N SER A 908 -10.19 -29.85 -5.31
CA SER A 908 -8.92 -29.45 -4.70
C SER A 908 -8.74 -30.08 -3.32
N TRP A 909 -9.75 -29.98 -2.46
CA TRP A 909 -9.73 -30.57 -1.13
C TRP A 909 -11.14 -30.85 -0.59
N ILE A 910 -11.23 -31.71 0.43
CA ILE A 910 -12.47 -32.10 1.11
C ILE A 910 -12.27 -32.01 2.62
N MET A 911 -13.25 -31.48 3.34
CA MET A 911 -13.38 -31.62 4.79
C MET A 911 -14.69 -32.30 5.15
N ILE A 912 -14.65 -33.22 6.11
CA ILE A 912 -15.83 -33.83 6.73
C ILE A 912 -15.76 -33.53 8.22
N ILE A 913 -16.86 -33.01 8.75
CA ILE A 913 -17.02 -32.57 10.13
C ILE A 913 -18.15 -33.40 10.74
N ASP A 914 -17.92 -33.84 11.97
CA ASP A 914 -18.96 -34.40 12.81
C ASP A 914 -19.42 -33.34 13.81
N ASP A 915 -20.69 -32.92 13.68
CA ASP A 915 -21.27 -31.86 14.49
C ASP A 915 -22.08 -32.40 15.69
N ALA A 916 -22.21 -33.73 15.81
CA ALA A 916 -23.06 -34.36 16.82
C ALA A 916 -22.27 -34.69 18.08
N ALA A 917 -22.69 -34.15 19.23
CA ALA A 917 -22.17 -34.62 20.51
C ALA A 917 -22.71 -36.02 20.85
N PRO A 918 -21.92 -36.84 21.56
CA PRO A 918 -22.36 -38.17 21.99
C PRO A 918 -23.48 -38.09 23.04
N VAL A 919 -24.09 -39.22 23.34
CA VAL A 919 -25.11 -39.37 24.39
C VAL A 919 -24.73 -40.51 25.32
N THR A 920 -24.53 -40.21 26.60
CA THR A 920 -24.30 -41.24 27.63
C THR A 920 -25.60 -41.61 28.35
N THR A 921 -25.76 -42.92 28.58
CA THR A 921 -26.80 -43.50 29.43
C THR A 921 -26.16 -44.19 30.64
N ALA A 922 -26.86 -44.17 31.78
CA ALA A 922 -26.40 -44.75 33.02
C ALA A 922 -27.37 -45.86 33.48
N ALA A 923 -26.82 -46.96 33.97
CA ALA A 923 -27.56 -48.08 34.56
C ALA A 923 -26.99 -48.42 35.94
N LEU A 924 -27.87 -48.66 36.92
CA LEU A 924 -27.50 -49.02 38.29
C LEU A 924 -27.77 -50.51 38.54
N ASN A 925 -26.95 -51.14 39.37
CA ASN A 925 -27.16 -52.50 39.88
C ASN A 925 -26.90 -52.55 41.40
N PRO A 926 -27.91 -52.87 42.24
CA PRO A 926 -29.28 -53.20 41.86
C PRO A 926 -30.00 -52.01 41.19
N GLU A 927 -30.93 -52.32 40.28
CA GLU A 927 -31.64 -51.29 39.50
C GLU A 927 -32.52 -50.40 40.40
N GLN A 928 -33.08 -50.98 41.46
CA GLN A 928 -33.94 -50.29 42.42
C GLN A 928 -33.38 -50.41 43.84
N PRO A 929 -33.63 -49.41 44.70
CA PRO A 929 -33.25 -49.44 46.10
C PRO A 929 -33.86 -50.63 46.87
N GLY A 930 -33.05 -51.27 47.72
CA GLY A 930 -33.47 -52.41 48.56
C GLY A 930 -34.08 -52.02 49.91
N GLY A 931 -33.90 -50.76 50.33
CA GLY A 931 -34.46 -50.19 51.55
C GLY A 931 -35.67 -49.29 51.31
N LEU A 932 -36.12 -48.64 52.37
CA LEU A 932 -37.23 -47.69 52.34
C LEU A 932 -36.80 -46.32 51.79
N ASN A 933 -37.77 -45.50 51.37
CA ASN A 933 -37.57 -44.09 50.96
C ASN A 933 -36.51 -43.85 49.88
N GLY A 934 -36.23 -44.86 49.04
CA GLY A 934 -35.25 -44.75 47.97
C GLY A 934 -33.80 -45.05 48.37
N TRP A 935 -33.56 -45.55 49.59
CA TRP A 935 -32.24 -45.92 50.07
C TRP A 935 -31.83 -47.32 49.63
N TYR A 936 -30.60 -47.44 49.14
CA TYR A 936 -29.96 -48.72 48.88
C TYR A 936 -29.32 -49.24 50.16
N THR A 937 -29.69 -50.45 50.57
CA THR A 937 -29.12 -51.14 51.73
C THR A 937 -27.97 -52.08 51.36
N SER A 938 -27.37 -51.87 50.19
CA SER A 938 -26.20 -52.57 49.67
C SER A 938 -25.39 -51.62 48.78
N ASP A 939 -24.18 -52.00 48.42
CA ASP A 939 -23.40 -51.25 47.43
C ASP A 939 -24.13 -51.18 46.09
N VAL A 940 -23.92 -50.08 45.35
CA VAL A 940 -24.53 -49.82 44.04
C VAL A 940 -23.45 -49.77 42.98
N THR A 941 -23.59 -50.54 41.91
CA THR A 941 -22.68 -50.47 40.76
C THR A 941 -23.27 -49.60 39.65
N LEU A 942 -22.55 -48.55 39.25
CA LEU A 942 -22.88 -47.69 38.11
C LEU A 942 -22.20 -48.18 36.83
N THR A 943 -22.98 -48.40 35.79
CA THR A 943 -22.50 -48.69 34.43
C THR A 943 -22.89 -47.55 33.49
N LEU A 944 -21.92 -46.96 32.81
CA LEU A 944 -22.13 -45.95 31.77
C LEU A 944 -21.99 -46.56 30.38
N THR A 945 -22.88 -46.18 29.46
CA THR A 945 -22.83 -46.55 28.04
C THR A 945 -22.95 -45.29 27.19
N GLY A 946 -21.87 -44.93 26.51
CA GLY A 946 -21.86 -43.87 25.50
C GLY A 946 -22.32 -44.40 24.14
N ALA A 947 -23.14 -43.63 23.45
CA ALA A 947 -23.52 -43.84 22.06
C ALA A 947 -23.31 -42.54 21.29
N ASP A 948 -22.84 -42.64 20.05
CA ASP A 948 -22.58 -41.48 19.22
C ASP A 948 -23.15 -41.71 17.80
N GLU A 949 -23.75 -40.67 17.22
CA GLU A 949 -24.28 -40.67 15.85
C GLU A 949 -23.30 -39.96 14.90
N GLY A 950 -22.01 -40.36 14.97
CA GLY A 950 -20.92 -39.63 14.34
C GLY A 950 -19.59 -40.39 14.32
N ALA A 951 -18.52 -39.77 14.79
CA ALA A 951 -17.15 -40.29 14.77
C ALA A 951 -16.95 -41.49 15.70
N GLY A 952 -17.85 -41.69 16.67
CA GLY A 952 -17.77 -42.71 17.71
C GLY A 952 -17.23 -42.16 19.02
N ILE A 953 -17.48 -42.86 20.13
CA ILE A 953 -17.05 -42.43 21.47
C ILE A 953 -15.52 -42.50 21.61
N ALA A 954 -14.89 -41.41 22.02
CA ALA A 954 -13.47 -41.39 22.42
C ALA A 954 -13.30 -41.77 23.89
N ASN A 955 -14.07 -41.13 24.78
CA ASN A 955 -14.02 -41.42 26.21
C ASN A 955 -15.33 -41.06 26.91
N SER A 956 -15.56 -41.71 28.06
CA SER A 956 -16.61 -41.35 29.02
C SER A 956 -15.95 -41.03 30.36
N GLU A 957 -16.52 -40.10 31.11
CA GLU A 957 -16.02 -39.70 32.42
C GLU A 957 -17.15 -39.44 33.41
N TYR A 958 -16.84 -39.54 34.70
CA TYR A 958 -17.79 -39.30 35.79
C TYR A 958 -17.11 -38.57 36.96
N ARG A 959 -17.89 -37.92 37.81
CA ARG A 959 -17.43 -37.40 39.10
C ARG A 959 -18.48 -37.61 40.17
N VAL A 960 -18.04 -37.79 41.41
CA VAL A 960 -18.91 -37.97 42.57
C VAL A 960 -18.84 -36.73 43.46
N ASN A 961 -19.99 -36.24 43.92
CA ASN A 961 -20.16 -35.11 44.84
C ASN A 961 -19.42 -33.83 44.40
N GLY A 962 -19.42 -33.54 43.10
CA GLY A 962 -18.77 -32.35 42.54
C GLY A 962 -17.23 -32.39 42.56
N GLY A 963 -16.63 -33.58 42.78
CA GLY A 963 -15.18 -33.77 42.73
C GLY A 963 -14.57 -33.61 41.32
N ALA A 964 -13.30 -34.00 41.17
CA ALA A 964 -12.63 -34.00 39.88
C ALA A 964 -13.19 -35.10 38.96
N TRP A 965 -13.30 -34.81 37.65
CA TRP A 965 -13.66 -35.79 36.64
C TRP A 965 -12.68 -36.96 36.60
N GLN A 966 -13.23 -38.18 36.55
CA GLN A 966 -12.53 -39.46 36.50
C GLN A 966 -12.87 -40.19 35.20
N PRO A 967 -11.89 -40.80 34.51
CA PRO A 967 -12.18 -41.59 33.32
C PRO A 967 -12.99 -42.84 33.68
N TYR A 968 -14.06 -43.10 32.93
CA TYR A 968 -14.86 -44.31 33.05
C TYR A 968 -14.27 -45.41 32.16
N THR A 969 -13.68 -46.42 32.78
CA THR A 969 -13.07 -47.56 32.08
C THR A 969 -13.71 -48.90 32.42
N ASN A 970 -14.38 -48.99 33.58
CA ASN A 970 -15.08 -50.17 34.08
C ASN A 970 -16.27 -49.70 34.93
N PRO A 971 -17.29 -50.57 35.16
CA PRO A 971 -18.37 -50.26 36.10
C PRO A 971 -17.84 -49.79 37.46
N VAL A 972 -18.46 -48.75 38.00
CA VAL A 972 -18.01 -48.05 39.21
C VAL A 972 -18.80 -48.57 40.41
N LEU A 973 -18.12 -49.08 41.43
CA LEU A 973 -18.75 -49.46 42.69
C LEU A 973 -18.89 -48.23 43.59
N LEU A 974 -20.13 -47.91 43.96
CA LEU A 974 -20.50 -46.87 44.91
C LEU A 974 -20.84 -47.55 46.24
N SER A 975 -19.96 -47.39 47.23
CA SER A 975 -20.07 -48.07 48.53
C SER A 975 -20.08 -47.11 49.72
N ASP A 976 -19.83 -45.83 49.50
CA ASP A 976 -19.89 -44.81 50.54
C ASP A 976 -21.36 -44.54 50.89
N GLU A 977 -21.65 -44.46 52.19
CA GLU A 977 -23.00 -44.21 52.70
C GLU A 977 -23.33 -42.71 52.69
N GLY A 978 -24.63 -42.40 52.66
CA GLY A 978 -25.19 -41.06 52.57
C GLY A 978 -25.73 -40.71 51.18
N SER A 979 -25.85 -39.41 50.91
CA SER A 979 -26.34 -38.89 49.62
C SER A 979 -25.19 -38.65 48.65
N LEU A 980 -25.15 -39.43 47.57
CA LEU A 980 -24.19 -39.32 46.50
C LEU A 980 -24.82 -38.65 45.28
N THR A 981 -24.13 -37.67 44.70
CA THR A 981 -24.44 -37.12 43.38
C THR A 981 -23.37 -37.56 42.39
N VAL A 982 -23.76 -38.26 41.33
CA VAL A 982 -22.84 -38.70 40.27
C VAL A 982 -23.13 -37.95 38.99
N ASP A 983 -22.19 -37.11 38.54
CA ASP A 983 -22.24 -36.49 37.23
C ASP A 983 -21.48 -37.35 36.22
N TYR A 984 -21.94 -37.43 34.98
CA TYR A 984 -21.31 -38.20 33.91
C TYR A 984 -21.49 -37.56 32.53
N ARG A 985 -20.53 -37.76 31.63
CA ARG A 985 -20.57 -37.30 30.23
C ARG A 985 -19.63 -38.13 29.34
N SER A 986 -19.80 -38.02 28.02
CA SER A 986 -18.85 -38.55 27.03
C SER A 986 -18.35 -37.48 26.07
N THR A 987 -17.19 -37.76 25.49
CA THR A 987 -16.60 -37.04 24.36
C THR A 987 -16.40 -38.02 23.19
N ASP A 988 -16.71 -37.60 21.97
CA ASP A 988 -16.50 -38.40 20.75
C ASP A 988 -15.07 -38.25 20.18
N LEU A 989 -14.78 -38.99 19.10
CA LEU A 989 -13.48 -38.94 18.39
C LEU A 989 -13.28 -37.65 17.57
N ALA A 990 -14.34 -36.88 17.32
CA ALA A 990 -14.26 -35.56 16.72
C ALA A 990 -14.00 -34.44 17.76
N GLY A 991 -14.05 -34.78 19.06
CA GLY A 991 -13.88 -33.86 20.18
C GLY A 991 -15.18 -33.20 20.66
N ASN A 992 -16.36 -33.56 20.15
CA ASN A 992 -17.63 -33.07 20.68
C ASN A 992 -17.87 -33.67 22.06
N THR A 993 -18.18 -32.83 23.05
CA THR A 993 -18.49 -33.26 24.43
C THR A 993 -19.94 -32.96 24.75
N GLU A 994 -20.67 -33.92 25.31
CA GLU A 994 -22.04 -33.69 25.76
C GLU A 994 -22.10 -32.90 27.07
N ASP A 995 -23.23 -32.22 27.30
CA ASP A 995 -23.55 -31.69 28.62
C ASP A 995 -23.66 -32.83 29.63
N PHE A 996 -23.07 -32.64 30.81
CA PHE A 996 -23.11 -33.68 31.84
C PHE A 996 -24.53 -33.90 32.38
N LYS A 997 -24.82 -35.15 32.70
CA LYS A 997 -26.05 -35.61 33.36
C LYS A 997 -25.74 -35.98 34.81
N SER A 998 -26.73 -35.94 35.69
CA SER A 998 -26.57 -36.18 37.13
C SER A 998 -27.51 -37.28 37.64
N LEU A 999 -27.01 -38.15 38.52
CA LEU A 999 -27.79 -39.12 39.30
C LEU A 999 -27.66 -38.84 40.80
N ALA A 1000 -28.78 -38.88 41.52
CA ALA A 1000 -28.78 -38.89 42.98
C ALA A 1000 -28.97 -40.32 43.49
N ILE A 1001 -28.06 -40.80 44.33
CA ILE A 1001 -28.04 -42.16 44.86
C ILE A 1001 -27.91 -42.08 46.38
N LEU A 1002 -28.84 -42.71 47.10
CA LEU A 1002 -28.87 -42.73 48.56
C LEU A 1002 -28.46 -44.12 49.04
N ILE A 1003 -27.37 -44.26 49.79
CA ILE A 1003 -26.87 -45.56 50.27
C ILE A 1003 -26.79 -45.56 51.78
N ASP A 1004 -27.40 -46.55 52.42
CA ASP A 1004 -27.28 -46.77 53.85
C ASP A 1004 -27.39 -48.26 54.16
N LYS A 1005 -26.28 -48.86 54.58
CA LYS A 1005 -26.13 -50.27 54.88
C LYS A 1005 -25.98 -50.51 56.39
N THR A 1006 -25.91 -49.44 57.19
CA THR A 1006 -25.54 -49.50 58.60
C THR A 1006 -26.77 -49.29 59.46
N ALA A 1007 -27.16 -50.31 60.21
CA ALA A 1007 -28.28 -50.15 61.13
C ALA A 1007 -28.00 -49.07 62.20
N PRO A 1008 -29.04 -48.30 62.60
CA PRO A 1008 -28.91 -47.21 63.57
C PRO A 1008 -28.35 -47.69 64.91
N GLN A 1009 -27.54 -46.88 65.57
CA GLN A 1009 -27.05 -47.18 66.90
C GLN A 1009 -28.15 -46.94 67.96
N LEU A 1010 -28.26 -47.85 68.94
CA LEU A 1010 -29.22 -47.74 70.05
C LEU A 1010 -28.53 -47.97 71.39
N GLN A 1011 -28.45 -46.91 72.20
CA GLN A 1011 -27.88 -46.95 73.54
C GLN A 1011 -28.96 -46.60 74.58
N LEU A 1012 -29.13 -47.48 75.56
CA LEU A 1012 -30.16 -47.35 76.58
C LEU A 1012 -29.53 -47.15 77.96
N SER A 1013 -30.09 -46.23 78.73
CA SER A 1013 -29.76 -46.08 80.15
C SER A 1013 -31.01 -45.76 80.96
N VAL A 1014 -31.07 -46.25 82.18
CA VAL A 1014 -32.19 -46.02 83.11
C VAL A 1014 -31.77 -45.05 84.19
N ASP A 1015 -32.68 -44.17 84.60
CA ASP A 1015 -32.45 -43.24 85.72
C ASP A 1015 -32.26 -44.00 87.05
N LYS A 1016 -32.85 -45.19 87.19
CA LYS A 1016 -32.71 -46.09 88.34
C LYS A 1016 -32.40 -47.52 87.89
N GLN A 1017 -31.14 -47.92 87.99
CA GLN A 1017 -30.72 -49.31 87.74
C GLN A 1017 -31.19 -50.28 88.82
N VAL A 1018 -31.44 -49.77 90.03
CA VAL A 1018 -31.97 -50.53 91.16
C VAL A 1018 -33.09 -49.73 91.81
N ILE A 1019 -34.24 -50.36 92.09
CA ILE A 1019 -35.38 -49.77 92.81
C ILE A 1019 -35.60 -50.49 94.14
N GLY A 1020 -35.80 -49.75 95.23
CA GLY A 1020 -35.97 -50.34 96.55
C GLY A 1020 -36.21 -49.32 97.66
N PRO A 1021 -36.44 -49.78 98.90
CA PRO A 1021 -36.57 -51.18 99.31
C PRO A 1021 -37.85 -51.84 98.74
N PRO A 1022 -37.96 -53.18 98.68
CA PRO A 1022 -39.11 -53.89 98.11
C PRO A 1022 -40.35 -53.70 98.99
N ASN A 1023 -41.07 -52.61 98.74
CA ASN A 1023 -42.13 -52.09 99.60
C ASN A 1023 -43.48 -51.99 98.87
N HIS A 1024 -43.60 -52.67 97.72
CA HIS A 1024 -44.80 -52.73 96.87
C HIS A 1024 -45.20 -51.41 96.21
N LYS A 1025 -44.38 -50.36 96.32
CA LYS A 1025 -44.66 -49.08 95.70
C LYS A 1025 -44.22 -49.07 94.24
N MET A 1026 -45.01 -48.41 93.41
CA MET A 1026 -44.60 -48.07 92.04
C MET A 1026 -43.47 -47.04 92.10
N VAL A 1027 -42.42 -47.31 91.35
CA VAL A 1027 -41.30 -46.40 91.15
C VAL A 1027 -41.32 -45.97 89.69
N PRO A 1028 -41.47 -44.66 89.41
CA PRO A 1028 -41.36 -44.17 88.04
C PRO A 1028 -39.93 -44.41 87.54
N ILE A 1029 -39.81 -44.96 86.35
CA ILE A 1029 -38.57 -45.21 85.64
C ILE A 1029 -38.57 -44.38 84.38
N HIS A 1030 -37.47 -43.67 84.17
CA HIS A 1030 -37.20 -42.99 82.92
C HIS A 1030 -36.06 -43.70 82.20
N VAL A 1031 -36.28 -44.07 80.93
CA VAL A 1031 -35.24 -44.61 80.05
C VAL A 1031 -34.74 -43.51 79.13
N ALA A 1032 -33.49 -43.10 79.31
CA ALA A 1032 -32.81 -42.29 78.32
C ALA A 1032 -32.41 -43.17 77.13
N VAL A 1033 -33.08 -42.93 76.00
CA VAL A 1033 -32.86 -43.57 74.71
C VAL A 1033 -31.99 -42.66 73.85
N ASN A 1034 -30.75 -43.07 73.58
CA ASN A 1034 -29.84 -42.34 72.69
C ASN A 1034 -29.68 -43.12 71.39
N THR A 1035 -30.12 -42.52 70.30
CA THR A 1035 -30.06 -43.08 68.95
C THR A 1035 -29.21 -42.21 68.04
N ASP A 1036 -28.43 -42.85 67.17
CA ASP A 1036 -27.62 -42.14 66.18
C ASP A 1036 -27.59 -42.95 64.87
N ASP A 1037 -27.77 -42.25 63.75
CA ASP A 1037 -27.51 -42.79 62.43
C ASP A 1037 -26.96 -41.68 61.54
N ALA A 1038 -25.80 -41.95 60.93
CA ALA A 1038 -25.04 -40.94 60.18
C ALA A 1038 -25.45 -40.84 58.70
N ALA A 1039 -26.15 -41.85 58.17
CA ALA A 1039 -26.44 -41.97 56.75
C ALA A 1039 -27.89 -41.55 56.43
N SER A 1040 -28.87 -42.43 56.68
CA SER A 1040 -30.27 -42.12 56.39
C SER A 1040 -30.97 -41.34 57.51
N GLY A 1041 -30.44 -41.38 58.72
CA GLY A 1041 -30.99 -40.76 59.92
C GLY A 1041 -32.09 -41.60 60.57
N ILE A 1042 -32.43 -41.30 61.82
CA ILE A 1042 -33.43 -42.05 62.58
C ILE A 1042 -34.85 -41.74 62.12
N ALA A 1043 -35.59 -42.77 61.70
CA ALA A 1043 -37.01 -42.63 61.36
C ALA A 1043 -37.91 -42.74 62.60
N ALA A 1044 -37.66 -43.71 63.47
CA ALA A 1044 -38.44 -43.92 64.70
C ALA A 1044 -37.67 -44.74 65.74
N PHE A 1045 -38.02 -44.59 67.02
CA PHE A 1045 -37.72 -45.58 68.05
C PHE A 1045 -38.98 -45.90 68.86
N GLU A 1046 -39.10 -47.14 69.31
CA GLU A 1046 -40.28 -47.63 70.00
C GLU A 1046 -39.94 -48.56 71.18
N LEU A 1047 -40.71 -48.45 72.25
CA LEU A 1047 -40.73 -49.38 73.37
C LEU A 1047 -41.37 -50.69 72.91
N VAL A 1048 -40.57 -51.75 72.77
CA VAL A 1048 -41.03 -53.04 72.26
C VAL A 1048 -41.66 -53.89 73.37
N SER A 1049 -41.00 -53.95 74.53
CA SER A 1049 -41.48 -54.76 75.66
C SER A 1049 -40.83 -54.37 76.98
N ILE A 1050 -41.54 -54.61 78.08
CA ILE A 1050 -40.99 -54.66 79.43
C ILE A 1050 -41.39 -56.03 79.98
N THR A 1051 -40.39 -56.80 80.40
CA THR A 1051 -40.58 -58.15 80.95
C THR A 1051 -39.94 -58.24 82.33
N SER A 1052 -40.38 -59.18 83.15
CA SER A 1052 -39.79 -59.49 84.46
C SER A 1052 -39.35 -60.95 84.49
N ASP A 1053 -38.24 -61.24 85.16
CA ASP A 1053 -37.78 -62.62 85.40
C ASP A 1053 -38.54 -63.35 86.51
N GLU A 1054 -39.37 -62.61 87.26
CA GLU A 1054 -40.33 -63.15 88.23
C GLU A 1054 -41.77 -62.91 87.76
N PRO A 1055 -42.73 -63.82 88.05
CA PRO A 1055 -44.15 -63.61 87.75
C PRO A 1055 -44.70 -62.35 88.44
N ASP A 1056 -45.74 -61.77 87.85
CA ASP A 1056 -46.47 -60.59 88.36
C ASP A 1056 -47.12 -60.85 89.74
N ASN A 1057 -47.40 -62.10 90.10
CA ASN A 1057 -47.97 -62.46 91.41
C ASN A 1057 -47.47 -63.82 91.89
N VAL A 1058 -46.90 -63.86 93.10
CA VAL A 1058 -46.45 -65.09 93.78
C VAL A 1058 -46.96 -65.09 95.23
N LYS A 1059 -47.11 -66.28 95.83
CA LYS A 1059 -47.79 -66.40 97.13
C LYS A 1059 -46.81 -66.16 98.30
N GLY A 1060 -46.84 -64.99 98.94
CA GLY A 1060 -46.18 -64.79 100.25
C GLY A 1060 -45.50 -63.43 100.52
N ASP A 1061 -45.71 -62.43 99.66
CA ASP A 1061 -44.92 -61.19 99.59
C ASP A 1061 -45.77 -59.96 99.27
N GLY A 1062 -47.01 -59.83 99.76
CA GLY A 1062 -47.77 -58.57 99.67
C GLY A 1062 -48.89 -58.52 98.60
N ASN A 1063 -48.88 -59.45 97.63
CA ASN A 1063 -49.94 -59.70 96.64
C ASN A 1063 -50.41 -58.44 95.86
N THR A 1064 -49.54 -57.84 95.05
CA THR A 1064 -49.93 -56.74 94.14
C THR A 1064 -49.71 -57.15 92.68
N GLU A 1065 -50.78 -57.19 91.88
CA GLU A 1065 -50.69 -57.42 90.42
C GLU A 1065 -50.41 -56.10 89.68
N GLN A 1066 -50.07 -56.19 88.39
CA GLN A 1066 -49.71 -55.07 87.51
C GLN A 1066 -48.43 -54.37 87.95
N ASP A 1067 -47.33 -55.09 87.85
CA ASP A 1067 -45.98 -54.66 88.23
C ASP A 1067 -45.30 -53.72 87.24
N ILE A 1068 -45.86 -53.63 86.04
CA ILE A 1068 -45.50 -52.67 84.99
C ILE A 1068 -46.77 -51.88 84.70
N GLN A 1069 -46.73 -50.57 84.92
CA GLN A 1069 -47.87 -49.68 84.65
C GLN A 1069 -47.42 -48.51 83.80
N ASP A 1070 -48.38 -47.90 83.13
CA ASP A 1070 -48.21 -46.67 82.35
C ASP A 1070 -47.27 -46.80 81.14
N ALA A 1071 -46.89 -48.02 80.74
CA ALA A 1071 -46.07 -48.26 79.56
C ALA A 1071 -46.91 -48.42 78.27
N GLU A 1072 -46.62 -47.61 77.25
CA GLU A 1072 -47.29 -47.67 75.94
C GLU A 1072 -46.41 -48.35 74.88
N TYR A 1073 -46.58 -49.66 74.69
CA TYR A 1073 -45.80 -50.45 73.73
C TYR A 1073 -46.08 -50.04 72.27
N GLY A 1074 -45.03 -50.07 71.43
CA GLY A 1074 -45.09 -49.65 70.03
C GLY A 1074 -45.07 -48.13 69.83
N THR A 1075 -44.77 -47.36 70.88
CA THR A 1075 -44.61 -45.90 70.83
C THR A 1075 -43.23 -45.48 71.36
N SER A 1076 -42.87 -44.22 71.22
CA SER A 1076 -41.61 -43.66 71.75
C SER A 1076 -41.64 -43.42 73.26
N ASP A 1077 -42.48 -44.14 74.01
CA ASP A 1077 -42.63 -43.98 75.45
C ASP A 1077 -41.32 -44.30 76.18
N THR A 1078 -40.93 -43.43 77.11
CA THR A 1078 -39.70 -43.52 77.91
C THR A 1078 -39.96 -43.45 79.40
N ASP A 1079 -41.21 -43.27 79.81
CA ASP A 1079 -41.61 -43.02 81.19
C ASP A 1079 -42.73 -43.96 81.61
N PHE A 1080 -42.40 -44.94 82.43
CA PHE A 1080 -43.36 -45.93 82.94
C PHE A 1080 -43.03 -46.26 84.39
N SER A 1081 -43.96 -46.91 85.07
CA SER A 1081 -43.78 -47.26 86.47
C SER A 1081 -43.48 -48.75 86.62
N LEU A 1082 -42.43 -49.07 87.37
CA LEU A 1082 -42.11 -50.44 87.77
C LEU A 1082 -42.32 -50.61 89.28
N ARG A 1083 -42.91 -51.71 89.71
CA ARG A 1083 -43.11 -51.96 91.14
C ARG A 1083 -41.80 -52.37 91.80
N ALA A 1084 -41.43 -51.70 92.91
CA ALA A 1084 -40.40 -52.19 93.81
C ALA A 1084 -40.97 -53.36 94.65
N GLU A 1085 -41.19 -54.50 93.99
CA GLU A 1085 -41.66 -55.76 94.56
C GLU A 1085 -40.80 -56.89 94.02
N ARG A 1086 -40.50 -57.87 94.87
CA ARG A 1086 -39.74 -59.07 94.51
C ARG A 1086 -40.19 -60.24 95.36
N SER A 1087 -39.97 -61.45 94.86
CA SER A 1087 -40.22 -62.66 95.62
C SER A 1087 -39.36 -62.74 96.88
N GLY A 1088 -40.00 -62.94 98.04
CA GLY A 1088 -39.32 -63.12 99.32
C GLY A 1088 -38.38 -64.33 99.38
N ILE A 1089 -38.55 -65.30 98.46
CA ILE A 1089 -37.72 -66.51 98.31
C ILE A 1089 -36.84 -66.50 97.05
N GLY A 1090 -36.93 -65.47 96.20
CA GLY A 1090 -36.22 -65.35 94.94
C GLY A 1090 -34.83 -64.70 95.04
N SER A 1091 -34.11 -64.65 93.91
CA SER A 1091 -32.81 -63.98 93.81
C SER A 1091 -32.90 -62.45 93.65
N GLY A 1092 -34.11 -61.90 93.54
CA GLY A 1092 -34.41 -60.50 93.27
C GLY A 1092 -34.98 -60.34 91.85
N ARG A 1093 -35.99 -59.48 91.72
CA ARG A 1093 -36.68 -59.21 90.46
C ARG A 1093 -35.84 -58.33 89.53
N VAL A 1094 -35.82 -58.66 88.25
CA VAL A 1094 -35.18 -57.89 87.18
C VAL A 1094 -36.20 -57.62 86.08
N TYR A 1095 -36.52 -56.35 85.89
CA TYR A 1095 -37.25 -55.91 84.71
C TYR A 1095 -36.26 -55.72 83.55
N THR A 1096 -36.57 -56.28 82.38
CA THR A 1096 -35.85 -56.09 81.12
C THR A 1096 -36.73 -55.27 80.17
N ILE A 1097 -36.28 -54.05 79.88
CA ILE A 1097 -36.94 -53.08 79.01
C ILE A 1097 -36.25 -53.12 77.66
N THR A 1098 -36.99 -53.32 76.57
CA THR A 1098 -36.46 -53.48 75.22
C THR A 1098 -36.99 -52.39 74.31
N TYR A 1099 -36.09 -51.72 73.60
CA TYR A 1099 -36.40 -50.75 72.55
C TYR A 1099 -35.93 -51.24 71.20
N LYS A 1100 -36.62 -50.78 70.15
CA LYS A 1100 -36.18 -50.88 68.76
C LYS A 1100 -36.04 -49.49 68.18
N VAL A 1101 -35.01 -49.25 67.39
CA VAL A 1101 -34.87 -48.06 66.55
C VAL A 1101 -34.79 -48.49 65.09
N THR A 1102 -35.46 -47.74 64.22
CA THR A 1102 -35.50 -47.93 62.77
C THR A 1102 -35.04 -46.64 62.11
N ASP A 1103 -34.14 -46.74 61.13
CA ASP A 1103 -33.68 -45.59 60.33
C ASP A 1103 -34.58 -45.32 59.11
N HIS A 1104 -34.26 -44.30 58.31
CA HIS A 1104 -35.02 -43.96 57.10
C HIS A 1104 -34.78 -44.93 55.93
N ALA A 1105 -33.71 -45.73 55.96
CA ALA A 1105 -33.46 -46.83 55.03
C ALA A 1105 -34.23 -48.11 55.40
N GLY A 1106 -34.84 -48.17 56.59
CA GLY A 1106 -35.57 -49.31 57.11
C GLY A 1106 -34.72 -50.36 57.82
N LEU A 1107 -33.47 -50.05 58.18
CA LEU A 1107 -32.63 -50.90 59.01
C LEU A 1107 -32.99 -50.71 60.48
N GLU A 1108 -32.88 -51.78 61.27
CA GLU A 1108 -33.36 -51.80 62.65
C GLU A 1108 -32.28 -52.29 63.62
N THR A 1109 -32.24 -51.67 64.80
CA THR A 1109 -31.45 -52.15 65.95
C THR A 1109 -32.37 -52.33 67.16
N ILE A 1110 -32.26 -53.48 67.82
CA ILE A 1110 -33.00 -53.81 69.05
C ILE A 1110 -32.00 -53.93 70.21
N SER A 1111 -32.30 -53.28 71.33
CA SER A 1111 -31.47 -53.30 72.53
C SER A 1111 -32.33 -53.32 73.79
N SER A 1112 -31.78 -53.81 74.89
CA SER A 1112 -32.49 -53.90 76.18
C SER A 1112 -31.65 -53.36 77.34
N VAL A 1113 -32.32 -52.78 78.33
CA VAL A 1113 -31.73 -52.32 79.61
C VAL A 1113 -32.49 -52.95 80.77
N GLN A 1114 -31.82 -53.13 81.90
CA GLN A 1114 -32.40 -53.80 83.07
C GLN A 1114 -32.55 -52.87 84.27
N VAL A 1115 -33.64 -53.03 85.01
CA VAL A 1115 -33.90 -52.42 86.32
C VAL A 1115 -34.10 -53.54 87.34
N LYS A 1116 -33.31 -53.56 88.40
CA LYS A 1116 -33.38 -54.60 89.45
C LYS A 1116 -34.14 -54.09 90.67
N VAL A 1117 -34.83 -54.96 91.38
CA VAL A 1117 -35.41 -54.62 92.69
C VAL A 1117 -34.41 -54.98 93.79
N ASP A 1118 -34.13 -54.04 94.70
CA ASP A 1118 -33.15 -54.19 95.78
C ASP A 1118 -33.50 -55.36 96.71
N LYS A 1119 -32.47 -56.02 97.25
CA LYS A 1119 -32.64 -57.20 98.11
C LYS A 1119 -33.10 -56.80 99.50
#